data_AF-A0A292RRB2-F1
#
_entry.id   AF-A0A292RRB2-F1
#
_cell.length_a   1.000
_cell.length_b   1.000
_cell.length_c   1.000
_cell.angle_alpha   90.00
_cell.angle_beta   90.00
_cell.angle_gamma   90.00
#
_symmetry.space_group_name_H-M   'P 1'
#
loop_
_entity.id
_entity.type
_entity.pdbx_description
1 polymer ?
#
loop_
_entity_poly.entity_id
_entity_poly.type
_entity_poly.pdbx_seq_one_letter_code
_entity_poly.pdbx_strand_id
1 'polypeptide(L)'
;MKNFKRKVSALVLSTLFASMQVSYAAGLSDAAINKIEGGYAGQVAGNGSLDLNFNGNAHVNWDHLNVNKGESLNFNAVGGANGLTILNTVNKGMTTIAGQVSANSGIANLIISNPNGVLFDGAQFTTAGDTMITTQPMTATFVDGKMDITKIPTTSAVGVVTIQDSNINVGGEFNILAPSINVVEGTIKTGSGMKLITQNGQDYLSTGNLNSSKGVRLETVNVDGDVYVIADKGIVKTVGGGKINGNLNIKSDDSVALNYVANGKALHVTGDVDVDGNGVMMYARNTKVDGNLNMTNGGGFLEVGNVQVGKDMNLKTVAKSENPQGYKHFVHVIGKNKVGGNLTINSENNIHIGNYKFEEGQLLDGNLTVGGNLTAHAKNGHIMTTIDVTANKIALKSDNLNVLTDGKATLTANEYEFSSAGYIGGITDANTIINVMENYKYIPNQNAAEAAGNINIAGGTITNINTPTDANILSKGDVKLTGANAGTINITAPNQYMEITGDVHAKEINVGKETDKLKVDFPGRDYTLNYTNIRDGKVVTVNGNEEITYDLTDGKGGHNDGTQVKGENTYLVGPEKPVDPTPDPDPTPDPDPTPDPVNPDDNENIKVLRSFENKSVDLNQVYTPVAYAADLDDDQNDTGVRKNVDGSVTVVRAFPMDK
;
A
#
# COMPACT_ATOMS: atom_id res chain seq x y z
N MET A 1 -30.37 35.95 -80.75
CA MET A 1 -29.19 35.90 -79.86
C MET A 1 -29.46 36.81 -78.67
N LYS A 2 -30.05 36.26 -77.62
CA LYS A 2 -29.43 35.91 -76.32
C LYS A 2 -29.15 37.14 -75.42
N ASN A 3 -30.06 37.30 -74.48
CA ASN A 3 -29.99 38.10 -73.27
C ASN A 3 -28.71 37.82 -72.46
N PHE A 4 -27.93 38.87 -72.20
CA PHE A 4 -26.94 38.93 -71.12
C PHE A 4 -27.34 40.09 -70.20
N LYS A 5 -28.30 39.85 -69.30
CA LYS A 5 -28.68 40.79 -68.23
C LYS A 5 -28.21 40.23 -66.89
N ARG A 6 -27.28 40.96 -66.28
CA ARG A 6 -27.11 41.18 -64.83
C ARG A 6 -27.62 40.05 -63.90
N LYS A 7 -26.74 39.10 -63.56
CA LYS A 7 -26.93 38.15 -62.45
C LYS A 7 -25.60 37.75 -61.77
N VAL A 8 -24.68 38.70 -61.66
CA VAL A 8 -23.48 38.54 -60.83
C VAL A 8 -23.37 39.80 -59.99
N SER A 9 -22.94 39.66 -58.73
CA SER A 9 -22.56 40.73 -57.79
C SER A 9 -23.48 41.07 -56.60
N ALA A 10 -24.46 40.22 -56.23
CA ALA A 10 -25.15 40.39 -54.93
C ALA A 10 -24.96 39.19 -53.98
N LEU A 11 -24.90 37.96 -54.49
CA LEU A 11 -24.82 36.75 -53.66
C LEU A 11 -23.39 36.39 -53.19
N VAL A 12 -22.36 36.89 -53.87
CA VAL A 12 -20.95 36.64 -53.52
C VAL A 12 -20.42 37.70 -52.54
N LEU A 13 -21.11 38.83 -52.42
CA LEU A 13 -20.72 39.88 -51.46
C LEU A 13 -21.33 39.61 -50.08
N SER A 14 -22.54 39.04 -49.99
CA SER A 14 -23.15 38.67 -48.69
C SER A 14 -22.46 37.49 -48.00
N THR A 15 -21.79 36.60 -48.74
CA THR A 15 -20.95 35.53 -48.16
C THR A 15 -19.55 36.00 -47.78
N LEU A 16 -19.07 37.11 -48.36
CA LEU A 16 -17.77 37.70 -48.04
C LEU A 16 -17.83 38.62 -46.80
N PHE A 17 -19.00 39.13 -46.44
CA PHE A 17 -19.19 39.98 -45.24
C PHE A 17 -19.61 39.22 -43.97
N ALA A 18 -19.77 37.89 -44.02
CA ALA A 18 -20.03 37.08 -42.83
C ALA A 18 -18.75 36.70 -42.05
N SER A 19 -17.56 36.96 -42.59
CA SER A 19 -16.27 36.56 -42.00
C SER A 19 -15.52 37.67 -41.26
N MET A 20 -16.14 38.83 -41.06
CA MET A 20 -15.62 39.91 -40.22
C MET A 20 -16.73 40.45 -39.31
N GLN A 21 -17.08 39.70 -38.28
CA GLN A 21 -17.65 40.32 -37.08
C GLN A 21 -16.65 40.14 -35.95
N VAL A 22 -16.04 41.26 -35.55
CA VAL A 22 -15.47 41.43 -34.21
C VAL A 22 -16.67 41.40 -33.27
N SER A 23 -17.04 40.20 -32.83
CA SER A 23 -18.16 39.98 -31.93
C SER A 23 -17.62 39.86 -30.52
N TYR A 24 -17.74 40.93 -29.74
CA TYR A 24 -17.65 40.82 -28.28
C TYR A 24 -18.54 39.65 -27.84
N ALA A 25 -18.06 38.84 -26.89
CA ALA A 25 -18.88 37.81 -26.28
C ALA A 25 -19.91 38.49 -25.36
N ALA A 26 -20.87 39.21 -25.93
CA ALA A 26 -21.70 40.25 -25.30
C ALA A 26 -22.57 39.78 -24.11
N GLY A 27 -22.48 38.50 -23.74
CA GLY A 27 -23.13 37.91 -22.58
C GLY A 27 -22.20 37.60 -21.40
N LEU A 28 -20.88 37.64 -21.57
CA LEU A 28 -19.89 37.40 -20.52
C LEU A 28 -19.04 38.67 -20.34
N SER A 29 -18.71 38.99 -19.09
CA SER A 29 -17.97 40.21 -18.75
C SER A 29 -16.51 40.18 -19.19
N ASP A 30 -15.90 39.00 -19.28
CA ASP A 30 -14.47 38.84 -19.57
C ASP A 30 -14.20 37.69 -20.56
N ALA A 31 -14.94 37.67 -21.66
CA ALA A 31 -14.67 36.80 -22.80
C ALA A 31 -14.71 37.58 -24.12
N ALA A 32 -13.88 37.16 -25.07
CA ALA A 32 -13.81 37.81 -26.38
C ALA A 32 -13.56 36.77 -27.48
N ILE A 33 -14.49 36.67 -28.42
CA ILE A 33 -14.35 35.80 -29.59
C ILE A 33 -13.64 36.58 -30.69
N ASN A 34 -12.50 36.07 -31.14
CA ASN A 34 -11.78 36.61 -32.29
C ASN A 34 -12.40 36.11 -33.60
N LYS A 35 -12.65 34.80 -33.69
CA LYS A 35 -13.19 34.17 -34.89
C LYS A 35 -13.94 32.87 -34.57
N ILE A 36 -14.95 32.55 -35.36
CA ILE A 36 -15.53 31.20 -35.39
C ILE A 36 -15.48 30.68 -36.82
N GLU A 37 -15.06 29.43 -36.98
CA GLU A 37 -15.03 28.69 -38.25
C GLU A 37 -15.85 27.40 -38.15
N GLY A 38 -16.43 26.95 -39.26
CA GLY A 38 -17.21 25.72 -39.32
C GLY A 38 -18.71 25.92 -39.03
N GLY A 39 -19.33 24.91 -38.42
CA GLY A 39 -20.79 24.78 -38.22
C GLY A 39 -21.39 25.68 -37.14
N TYR A 40 -21.09 26.98 -37.19
CA TYR A 40 -21.66 27.99 -36.30
C TYR A 40 -23.06 28.41 -36.78
N ALA A 41 -24.05 28.31 -35.88
CA ALA A 41 -25.45 28.63 -36.16
C ALA A 41 -25.90 29.96 -35.50
N GLY A 42 -25.09 30.56 -34.64
CA GLY A 42 -25.35 31.84 -33.99
C GLY A 42 -25.07 31.81 -32.48
N GLN A 43 -25.27 32.95 -31.82
CA GLN A 43 -25.16 33.07 -30.37
C GLN A 43 -26.37 33.81 -29.78
N VAL A 44 -26.69 33.51 -28.52
CA VAL A 44 -27.67 34.25 -27.73
C VAL A 44 -26.95 34.78 -26.50
N ALA A 45 -26.94 36.10 -26.32
CA ALA A 45 -26.35 36.74 -25.16
C ALA A 45 -27.47 37.19 -24.20
N GLY A 46 -27.34 36.82 -22.93
CA GLY A 46 -28.14 37.29 -21.81
C GLY A 46 -27.27 38.07 -20.81
N ASN A 47 -27.88 38.59 -19.75
CA ASN A 47 -27.14 39.25 -18.67
C ASN A 47 -26.33 38.21 -17.87
N GLY A 48 -25.04 38.08 -18.15
CA GLY A 48 -24.17 37.07 -17.54
C GLY A 48 -24.32 35.68 -18.17
N SER A 49 -24.87 35.55 -19.38
CA SER A 49 -24.94 34.25 -20.05
C SER A 49 -24.67 34.35 -21.55
N LEU A 50 -23.96 33.37 -22.09
CA LEU A 50 -23.70 33.24 -23.51
C LEU A 50 -24.01 31.81 -23.98
N ASP A 51 -24.99 31.69 -24.87
CA ASP A 51 -25.27 30.47 -25.61
C ASP A 51 -24.58 30.53 -26.96
N LEU A 52 -23.73 29.54 -27.26
CA LEU A 52 -23.16 29.32 -28.58
C LEU A 52 -23.87 28.14 -29.24
N ASN A 53 -24.52 28.39 -30.38
CA ASN A 53 -25.33 27.42 -31.11
C ASN A 53 -24.58 26.90 -32.33
N PHE A 54 -24.58 25.58 -32.51
CA PHE A 54 -23.84 24.89 -33.57
C PHE A 54 -24.74 23.91 -34.33
N ASN A 55 -24.58 23.85 -35.65
CA ASN A 55 -25.22 22.88 -36.54
C ASN A 55 -24.22 21.96 -37.25
N GLY A 56 -22.94 22.03 -36.87
CA GLY A 56 -21.84 21.21 -37.38
C GLY A 56 -20.58 21.40 -36.53
N ASN A 57 -19.51 20.68 -36.83
CA ASN A 57 -18.22 20.81 -36.15
C ASN A 57 -17.69 22.24 -36.30
N ALA A 58 -17.13 22.80 -35.22
CA ALA A 58 -16.72 24.20 -35.21
C ALA A 58 -15.41 24.41 -34.45
N HIS A 59 -14.70 25.47 -34.86
CA HIS A 59 -13.55 26.01 -34.16
C HIS A 59 -13.87 27.43 -33.71
N VAL A 60 -13.93 27.62 -32.39
CA VAL A 60 -14.10 28.92 -31.75
C VAL A 60 -12.72 29.40 -31.30
N ASN A 61 -12.26 30.50 -31.87
CA ASN A 61 -11.01 31.14 -31.51
C ASN A 61 -11.29 32.36 -30.63
N TRP A 62 -10.80 32.31 -29.40
CA TRP A 62 -10.98 33.31 -28.37
C TRP A 62 -9.72 34.17 -28.25
N ASP A 63 -9.89 35.48 -28.10
CA ASP A 63 -8.83 36.33 -27.57
C ASP A 63 -8.64 36.04 -26.08
N HIS A 64 -9.72 36.08 -25.29
CA HIS A 64 -9.78 35.68 -23.89
C HIS A 64 -11.03 34.83 -23.65
N LEU A 65 -10.92 33.83 -22.76
CA LEU A 65 -12.04 32.99 -22.36
C LEU A 65 -12.04 32.89 -20.83
N ASN A 66 -12.86 33.71 -20.17
CA ASN A 66 -13.15 33.59 -18.74
C ASN A 66 -14.66 33.52 -18.53
N VAL A 67 -15.07 32.78 -17.50
CA VAL A 67 -16.47 32.66 -17.06
C VAL A 67 -16.50 32.95 -15.57
N ASN A 68 -16.95 34.15 -15.20
CA ASN A 68 -16.92 34.60 -13.81
C ASN A 68 -18.04 33.94 -12.98
N LYS A 69 -17.93 34.04 -11.65
CA LYS A 69 -18.95 33.54 -10.74
C LYS A 69 -20.31 34.18 -11.05
N GLY A 70 -21.33 33.34 -11.20
CA GLY A 70 -22.68 33.77 -11.58
C GLY A 70 -22.90 33.93 -13.09
N GLU A 71 -21.87 33.72 -13.91
CA GLU A 71 -22.00 33.68 -15.36
C GLU A 71 -22.14 32.24 -15.91
N SER A 72 -22.75 32.10 -17.09
CA SER A 72 -22.96 30.80 -17.75
C SER A 72 -22.58 30.81 -19.23
N LEU A 73 -21.71 29.88 -19.65
CA LEU A 73 -21.36 29.62 -21.05
C LEU A 73 -21.92 28.27 -21.50
N ASN A 74 -22.79 28.26 -22.51
CA ASN A 74 -23.46 27.05 -22.96
C ASN A 74 -23.14 26.74 -24.43
N PHE A 75 -22.72 25.51 -24.69
CA PHE A 75 -22.47 24.97 -26.02
C PHE A 75 -23.63 24.08 -26.46
N ASN A 76 -24.38 24.52 -27.47
CA ASN A 76 -25.62 23.88 -27.87
C ASN A 76 -25.54 23.37 -29.31
N ALA A 77 -25.71 22.06 -29.49
CA ALA A 77 -26.10 21.54 -30.79
C ALA A 77 -27.57 21.88 -31.05
N VAL A 78 -27.86 22.44 -32.23
CA VAL A 78 -29.20 22.89 -32.63
C VAL A 78 -29.59 22.32 -33.99
N GLY A 79 -30.89 22.42 -34.33
CA GLY A 79 -31.39 21.99 -35.64
C GLY A 79 -31.30 20.48 -35.89
N GLY A 80 -31.26 19.67 -34.83
CA GLY A 80 -31.13 18.21 -34.93
C GLY A 80 -29.69 17.71 -35.14
N ALA A 81 -28.69 18.60 -35.14
CA ALA A 81 -27.29 18.22 -35.23
C ALA A 81 -26.85 17.40 -34.00
N ASN A 82 -26.01 16.40 -34.24
CA ASN A 82 -25.47 15.52 -33.21
C ASN A 82 -24.04 15.08 -33.57
N GLY A 83 -23.33 14.47 -32.62
CA GLY A 83 -21.98 13.98 -32.86
C GLY A 83 -20.95 15.10 -33.06
N LEU A 84 -21.23 16.32 -32.58
CA LEU A 84 -20.43 17.49 -32.91
C LEU A 84 -19.13 17.56 -32.09
N THR A 85 -18.06 17.97 -32.74
CA THR A 85 -16.79 18.37 -32.10
C THR A 85 -16.65 19.88 -32.14
N ILE A 86 -16.49 20.49 -30.96
CA ILE A 86 -16.28 21.92 -30.78
C ILE A 86 -14.91 22.15 -30.16
N LEU A 87 -13.99 22.71 -30.95
CA LEU A 87 -12.68 23.14 -30.46
C LEU A 87 -12.73 24.61 -30.07
N ASN A 88 -12.28 24.91 -28.86
CA ASN A 88 -12.04 26.26 -28.37
C ASN A 88 -10.54 26.46 -28.23
N THR A 89 -9.97 27.45 -28.91
CA THR A 89 -8.57 27.87 -28.73
C THR A 89 -8.53 29.26 -28.13
N VAL A 90 -7.58 29.52 -27.23
CA VAL A 90 -7.44 30.83 -26.56
C VAL A 90 -6.08 31.43 -26.86
N ASN A 91 -6.06 32.67 -27.36
CA ASN A 91 -4.85 33.33 -27.84
C ASN A 91 -4.11 34.11 -26.74
N LYS A 92 -4.83 34.65 -25.75
CA LYS A 92 -4.27 35.59 -24.76
C LYS A 92 -4.76 35.25 -23.35
N GLY A 93 -3.82 35.26 -22.41
CA GLY A 93 -4.11 35.03 -21.00
C GLY A 93 -4.56 33.59 -20.69
N MET A 94 -4.52 33.27 -19.40
CA MET A 94 -5.04 32.02 -18.86
C MET A 94 -6.57 32.03 -18.90
N THR A 95 -7.18 30.85 -19.07
CA THR A 95 -8.63 30.67 -18.95
C THR A 95 -8.99 30.47 -17.49
N THR A 96 -9.93 31.26 -16.98
CA THR A 96 -10.47 31.15 -15.62
C THR A 96 -11.96 30.86 -15.69
N ILE A 97 -12.39 29.74 -15.11
CA ILE A 97 -13.78 29.32 -15.04
C ILE A 97 -14.16 29.26 -13.56
N ALA A 98 -14.96 30.21 -13.11
CA ALA A 98 -15.56 30.27 -11.78
C ALA A 98 -17.11 30.24 -11.80
N GLY A 99 -17.70 30.35 -13.00
CA GLY A 99 -19.13 30.21 -13.23
C GLY A 99 -19.52 28.83 -13.75
N GLN A 100 -20.55 28.80 -14.59
CA GLN A 100 -21.09 27.59 -15.18
C GLN A 100 -20.65 27.44 -16.64
N VAL A 101 -20.22 26.24 -17.02
CA VAL A 101 -20.05 25.85 -18.41
C VAL A 101 -20.88 24.61 -18.68
N SER A 102 -21.69 24.61 -19.74
CA SER A 102 -22.47 23.44 -20.12
C SER A 102 -22.35 23.07 -21.60
N ALA A 103 -22.42 21.78 -21.94
CA ALA A 103 -22.55 21.29 -23.31
C ALA A 103 -23.63 20.21 -23.42
N ASN A 104 -24.56 20.38 -24.36
CA ASN A 104 -25.71 19.49 -24.50
C ASN A 104 -25.38 18.17 -25.22
N SER A 105 -26.35 17.25 -25.28
CA SER A 105 -26.17 15.89 -25.82
C SER A 105 -25.84 15.79 -27.31
N GLY A 106 -26.00 16.86 -28.09
CA GLY A 106 -25.56 16.85 -29.48
C GLY A 106 -24.07 17.19 -29.63
N ILE A 107 -23.42 17.72 -28.59
CA ILE A 107 -21.98 17.93 -28.53
C ILE A 107 -21.33 16.65 -28.02
N ALA A 108 -20.67 15.91 -28.93
CA ALA A 108 -19.96 14.69 -28.58
C ALA A 108 -18.57 14.99 -28.01
N ASN A 109 -17.90 16.04 -28.47
CA ASN A 109 -16.57 16.43 -28.00
C ASN A 109 -16.50 17.94 -27.75
N LEU A 110 -16.22 18.34 -26.51
CA LEU A 110 -15.85 19.72 -26.18
C LEU A 110 -14.36 19.79 -25.86
N ILE A 111 -13.61 20.58 -26.62
CA ILE A 111 -12.16 20.74 -26.44
C ILE A 111 -11.86 22.19 -26.08
N ILE A 112 -11.08 22.42 -25.01
CA ILE A 112 -10.54 23.73 -24.64
C ILE A 112 -9.02 23.66 -24.63
N SER A 113 -8.39 24.39 -25.54
CA SER A 113 -6.94 24.51 -25.70
C SER A 113 -6.49 25.92 -25.33
N ASN A 114 -5.74 26.05 -24.24
CA ASN A 114 -5.12 27.31 -23.83
C ASN A 114 -3.68 27.09 -23.37
N PRO A 115 -2.68 27.47 -24.18
CA PRO A 115 -1.27 27.34 -23.83
C PRO A 115 -0.85 28.10 -22.57
N ASN A 116 -1.59 29.14 -22.18
CA ASN A 116 -1.29 29.93 -20.98
C ASN A 116 -1.82 29.29 -19.68
N GLY A 117 -2.57 28.19 -19.77
CA GLY A 117 -3.17 27.50 -18.62
C GLY A 117 -4.69 27.60 -18.55
N VAL A 118 -5.26 26.75 -17.70
CA VAL A 118 -6.70 26.69 -17.41
C VAL A 118 -6.90 26.50 -15.91
N LEU A 119 -7.69 27.37 -15.30
CA LEU A 119 -8.09 27.34 -13.89
C LEU A 119 -9.61 27.19 -13.79
N PHE A 120 -10.06 26.14 -13.12
CA PHE A 120 -11.42 26.02 -12.61
C PHE A 120 -11.39 26.34 -11.12
N ASP A 121 -12.16 27.34 -10.68
CA ASP A 121 -12.17 27.83 -9.30
C ASP A 121 -13.61 28.05 -8.83
N GLY A 122 -14.17 27.07 -8.11
CA GLY A 122 -15.60 27.09 -7.77
C GLY A 122 -16.54 26.79 -8.94
N ALA A 123 -16.03 26.21 -10.02
CA ALA A 123 -16.76 26.02 -11.27
C ALA A 123 -17.89 24.98 -11.17
N GLN A 124 -18.93 25.17 -11.99
CA GLN A 124 -19.89 24.11 -12.35
C GLN A 124 -19.70 23.77 -13.83
N PHE A 125 -19.04 22.66 -14.13
CA PHE A 125 -18.76 22.24 -15.49
C PHE A 125 -19.55 20.98 -15.84
N THR A 126 -20.38 21.00 -16.87
CA THR A 126 -21.22 19.85 -17.24
C THR A 126 -21.24 19.61 -18.74
N THR A 127 -20.82 18.43 -19.19
CA THR A 127 -20.91 18.05 -20.61
C THR A 127 -21.63 16.71 -20.75
N ALA A 128 -22.42 16.56 -21.80
CA ALA A 128 -23.04 15.28 -22.11
C ALA A 128 -22.07 14.30 -22.80
N GLY A 129 -21.18 14.80 -23.66
CA GLY A 129 -20.15 14.02 -24.34
C GLY A 129 -18.78 14.11 -23.67
N ASP A 130 -17.75 13.72 -24.42
CA ASP A 130 -16.35 13.75 -24.03
C ASP A 130 -15.85 15.19 -23.90
N THR A 131 -14.90 15.39 -22.98
CA THR A 131 -14.23 16.69 -22.78
C THR A 131 -12.72 16.52 -22.83
N MET A 132 -12.03 17.45 -23.48
CA MET A 132 -10.58 17.61 -23.40
C MET A 132 -10.20 19.02 -22.95
N ILE A 133 -9.40 19.13 -21.89
CA ILE A 133 -8.76 20.37 -21.47
C ILE A 133 -7.26 20.23 -21.73
N THR A 134 -6.68 21.16 -22.47
CA THR A 134 -5.27 21.05 -22.84
C THR A 134 -4.54 22.38 -22.84
N THR A 135 -3.26 22.33 -22.47
CA THR A 135 -2.32 23.44 -22.65
C THR A 135 -1.43 23.25 -23.87
N GLN A 136 -1.61 22.15 -24.60
CA GLN A 136 -1.04 21.98 -25.92
C GLN A 136 -1.75 22.95 -26.88
N PRO A 137 -1.01 23.82 -27.59
CA PRO A 137 -1.58 24.59 -28.68
C PRO A 137 -2.24 23.67 -29.70
N MET A 138 -3.48 23.95 -30.05
CA MET A 138 -4.22 23.21 -31.08
C MET A 138 -4.61 24.14 -32.23
N THR A 139 -4.74 23.56 -33.42
CA THR A 139 -5.29 24.26 -34.58
C THR A 139 -6.31 23.37 -35.27
N ALA A 140 -7.28 23.98 -35.94
CA ALA A 140 -8.20 23.27 -36.82
C ALA A 140 -7.94 23.68 -38.27
N THR A 141 -8.11 22.72 -39.18
CA THR A 141 -8.27 23.01 -40.60
C THR A 141 -9.59 22.44 -41.10
N PHE A 142 -10.25 23.15 -42.00
CA PHE A 142 -11.51 22.68 -42.60
C PHE A 142 -11.27 22.32 -44.06
N VAL A 143 -11.44 21.04 -44.39
CA VAL A 143 -11.33 20.51 -45.76
C VAL A 143 -12.68 19.89 -46.12
N ASP A 144 -13.32 20.39 -47.18
CA ASP A 144 -14.65 19.97 -47.62
C ASP A 144 -15.71 19.97 -46.49
N GLY A 145 -15.64 20.97 -45.61
CA GLY A 145 -16.56 21.12 -44.47
C GLY A 145 -16.29 20.14 -43.31
N LYS A 146 -15.27 19.29 -43.40
CA LYS A 146 -14.81 18.41 -42.31
C LYS A 146 -13.69 19.09 -41.53
N MET A 147 -13.84 19.07 -40.22
CA MET A 147 -12.84 19.57 -39.29
C MET A 147 -11.73 18.53 -39.09
N ASP A 148 -10.49 18.95 -39.30
CA ASP A 148 -9.28 18.19 -39.02
C ASP A 148 -8.47 18.89 -37.92
N ILE A 149 -8.26 18.18 -36.81
CA ILE A 149 -7.50 18.61 -35.63
C ILE A 149 -6.22 17.78 -35.43
N THR A 150 -5.84 16.96 -36.41
CA THR A 150 -4.67 16.08 -36.33
C THR A 150 -3.35 16.84 -36.48
N LYS A 151 -3.39 18.04 -37.08
CA LYS A 151 -2.24 18.95 -37.16
C LYS A 151 -2.06 19.70 -35.85
N ILE A 152 -1.51 19.01 -34.86
CA ILE A 152 -1.13 19.60 -33.58
C ILE A 152 0.28 20.18 -33.74
N PRO A 153 0.48 21.50 -33.54
CA PRO A 153 1.81 22.10 -33.49
C PRO A 153 2.75 21.32 -32.57
N THR A 154 4.01 21.13 -32.97
CA THR A 154 5.02 20.43 -32.14
C THR A 154 5.57 21.30 -31.00
N THR A 155 5.09 22.55 -30.88
CA THR A 155 5.43 23.46 -29.79
C THR A 155 5.00 22.87 -28.45
N SER A 156 5.91 22.81 -27.48
CA SER A 156 5.64 22.24 -26.17
C SER A 156 4.53 22.97 -25.43
N ALA A 157 3.67 22.22 -24.74
CA ALA A 157 2.76 22.76 -23.76
C ALA A 157 3.53 23.47 -22.61
N VAL A 158 3.05 24.64 -22.16
CA VAL A 158 3.73 25.47 -21.15
C VAL A 158 2.86 25.87 -19.95
N GLY A 159 1.53 25.75 -20.08
CA GLY A 159 0.58 26.12 -19.03
C GLY A 159 0.31 25.03 -17.99
N VAL A 160 -0.43 25.38 -16.94
CA VAL A 160 -0.91 24.46 -15.91
C VAL A 160 -2.42 24.31 -16.03
N VAL A 161 -2.95 23.12 -15.75
CA VAL A 161 -4.39 22.93 -15.53
C VAL A 161 -4.64 22.72 -14.04
N THR A 162 -5.48 23.56 -13.45
CA THR A 162 -5.89 23.44 -12.04
C THR A 162 -7.40 23.38 -11.95
N ILE A 163 -7.91 22.40 -11.21
CA ILE A 163 -9.31 22.27 -10.81
C ILE A 163 -9.33 22.40 -9.30
N GLN A 164 -9.88 23.50 -8.79
CA GLN A 164 -10.02 23.75 -7.36
C GLN A 164 -11.48 24.03 -7.00
N ASP A 165 -11.95 23.45 -5.90
CA ASP A 165 -13.29 23.70 -5.33
C ASP A 165 -14.45 23.55 -6.34
N SER A 166 -14.25 22.73 -7.38
CA SER A 166 -15.11 22.70 -8.56
C SER A 166 -15.88 21.38 -8.66
N ASN A 167 -17.08 21.45 -9.23
CA ASN A 167 -17.89 20.29 -9.59
C ASN A 167 -17.83 20.09 -11.10
N ILE A 168 -17.27 18.95 -11.52
CA ILE A 168 -17.10 18.59 -12.92
C ILE A 168 -17.93 17.34 -13.19
N ASN A 169 -18.83 17.40 -14.16
CA ASN A 169 -19.67 16.27 -14.58
C ASN A 169 -19.57 16.07 -16.09
N VAL A 170 -18.84 15.03 -16.50
CA VAL A 170 -18.61 14.72 -17.92
C VAL A 170 -19.31 13.40 -18.23
N GLY A 171 -20.29 13.43 -19.13
CA GLY A 171 -21.07 12.25 -19.51
C GLY A 171 -20.28 11.20 -20.29
N GLY A 172 -19.15 11.59 -20.89
CA GLY A 172 -18.19 10.70 -21.55
C GLY A 172 -16.85 10.58 -20.81
N GLU A 173 -15.76 10.58 -21.56
CA GLU A 173 -14.38 10.59 -21.05
C GLU A 173 -13.90 12.03 -20.77
N PHE A 174 -13.19 12.21 -19.65
CA PHE A 174 -12.58 13.49 -19.30
C PHE A 174 -11.06 13.45 -19.44
N ASN A 175 -10.54 14.15 -20.45
CA ASN A 175 -9.12 14.17 -20.79
C ASN A 175 -8.47 15.50 -20.37
N ILE A 176 -7.34 15.43 -19.68
CA ILE A 176 -6.51 16.59 -19.36
C ILE A 176 -5.08 16.36 -19.85
N LEU A 177 -4.58 17.28 -20.67
CA LEU A 177 -3.22 17.24 -21.22
C LEU A 177 -2.47 18.53 -20.87
N ALA A 178 -1.54 18.45 -19.91
CA ALA A 178 -0.73 19.59 -19.51
C ALA A 178 0.56 19.15 -18.77
N PRO A 179 1.65 19.94 -18.83
CA PRO A 179 2.86 19.70 -18.05
C PRO A 179 2.63 19.55 -16.54
N SER A 180 1.59 20.21 -16.01
CA SER A 180 1.16 20.06 -14.63
C SER A 180 -0.35 20.07 -14.55
N ILE A 181 -0.87 19.14 -13.75
CA ILE A 181 -2.30 18.98 -13.51
C ILE A 181 -2.52 18.91 -12.00
N ASN A 182 -3.34 19.82 -11.48
CA ASN A 182 -3.75 19.85 -10.09
C ASN A 182 -5.27 19.69 -10.00
N VAL A 183 -5.72 18.76 -9.18
CA VAL A 183 -7.12 18.65 -8.76
C VAL A 183 -7.13 18.73 -7.24
N VAL A 184 -7.74 19.78 -6.71
CA VAL A 184 -7.72 20.13 -5.28
C VAL A 184 -9.15 20.33 -4.81
N GLU A 185 -9.60 19.53 -3.85
CA GLU A 185 -10.94 19.66 -3.23
C GLU A 185 -12.10 19.64 -4.26
N GLY A 186 -11.90 18.95 -5.38
CA GLY A 186 -12.87 18.83 -6.47
C GLY A 186 -13.73 17.57 -6.39
N THR A 187 -14.96 17.68 -6.90
CA THR A 187 -15.82 16.52 -7.20
C THR A 187 -15.87 16.33 -8.71
N ILE A 188 -15.42 15.18 -9.18
CA ILE A 188 -15.39 14.84 -10.61
C ILE A 188 -16.24 13.60 -10.84
N LYS A 189 -17.21 13.70 -11.74
CA LYS A 189 -17.98 12.57 -12.23
C LYS A 189 -17.72 12.38 -13.71
N THR A 190 -17.45 11.14 -14.11
CA THR A 190 -17.19 10.78 -15.51
C THR A 190 -18.02 9.56 -15.90
N GLY A 191 -18.51 9.53 -17.14
CA GLY A 191 -19.21 8.36 -17.67
C GLY A 191 -18.27 7.24 -18.09
N SER A 192 -17.07 7.60 -18.59
CA SER A 192 -16.09 6.66 -19.15
C SER A 192 -14.70 6.74 -18.51
N GLY A 193 -14.56 7.47 -17.41
CA GLY A 193 -13.28 7.69 -16.73
C GLY A 193 -12.59 9.02 -17.08
N MET A 194 -11.49 9.27 -16.39
CA MET A 194 -10.65 10.46 -16.51
C MET A 194 -9.22 10.06 -16.88
N LYS A 195 -8.60 10.77 -17.83
CA LYS A 195 -7.20 10.59 -18.20
C LYS A 195 -6.40 11.88 -17.96
N LEU A 196 -5.30 11.75 -17.24
CA LEU A 196 -4.38 12.84 -16.90
C LEU A 196 -3.02 12.56 -17.53
N ILE A 197 -2.59 13.42 -18.45
CA ILE A 197 -1.41 13.18 -19.29
C ILE A 197 -0.45 14.38 -19.19
N THR A 198 0.81 14.14 -18.84
CA THR A 198 1.86 15.19 -18.79
C THR A 198 2.77 15.16 -20.01
N GLN A 199 3.25 16.32 -20.52
CA GLN A 199 4.23 16.42 -21.63
C GLN A 199 5.62 16.96 -21.18
N ASN A 200 6.68 16.59 -21.92
CA ASN A 200 8.13 16.65 -21.60
C ASN A 200 8.79 18.03 -21.27
N GLY A 201 9.17 18.24 -19.98
CA GLY A 201 10.51 18.57 -19.40
C GLY A 201 11.37 19.82 -19.75
N GLN A 202 11.86 20.55 -18.71
CA GLN A 202 13.25 21.05 -18.52
C GLN A 202 13.46 21.62 -17.08
N ASP A 203 14.72 21.48 -16.59
CA ASP A 203 15.39 21.85 -15.32
C ASP A 203 15.11 21.08 -14.01
N TYR A 204 15.92 20.04 -13.78
CA TYR A 204 16.08 19.25 -12.54
C TYR A 204 17.44 19.47 -11.85
N LEU A 205 18.29 20.40 -12.32
CA LEU A 205 19.60 20.65 -11.75
C LEU A 205 19.75 22.09 -11.26
N SER A 206 18.94 22.51 -10.29
CA SER A 206 19.39 23.43 -9.24
C SER A 206 18.27 23.69 -8.23
N THR A 207 18.64 23.64 -6.96
CA THR A 207 17.92 24.16 -5.79
C THR A 207 16.82 23.27 -5.18
N GLY A 208 17.17 22.65 -4.05
CA GLY A 208 16.27 21.94 -3.16
C GLY A 208 15.29 22.86 -2.46
N ASN A 209 14.16 23.15 -3.11
CA ASN A 209 12.94 23.58 -2.44
C ASN A 209 11.72 23.00 -3.18
N LEU A 210 10.95 22.18 -2.44
CA LEU A 210 9.72 21.52 -2.89
C LEU A 210 8.61 22.54 -3.15
N ASN A 211 8.48 23.04 -4.38
CA ASN A 211 7.21 23.55 -4.90
C ASN A 211 6.84 22.80 -6.18
N SER A 212 5.77 22.03 -6.09
CA SER A 212 5.44 20.85 -6.90
C SER A 212 4.70 21.13 -8.22
N SER A 213 5.17 22.06 -9.05
CA SER A 213 4.40 22.53 -10.20
C SER A 213 4.62 21.76 -11.52
N LYS A 214 5.14 20.53 -11.51
CA LYS A 214 5.20 19.62 -12.69
C LYS A 214 4.96 18.18 -12.24
N GLY A 215 3.98 17.51 -12.85
CA GLY A 215 3.41 16.24 -12.38
C GLY A 215 1.90 16.34 -12.13
N VAL A 216 1.34 15.28 -11.54
CA VAL A 216 -0.10 15.19 -11.23
C VAL A 216 -0.30 15.22 -9.72
N ARG A 217 -1.10 16.18 -9.24
CA ARG A 217 -1.53 16.25 -7.83
C ARG A 217 -3.04 16.07 -7.74
N LEU A 218 -3.47 15.07 -6.98
CA LEU A 218 -4.86 14.86 -6.59
C LEU A 218 -4.98 15.05 -5.08
N GLU A 219 -5.56 16.15 -4.64
CA GLU A 219 -5.72 16.48 -3.22
C GLU A 219 -7.18 16.48 -2.80
N THR A 220 -7.53 15.61 -1.83
CA THR A 220 -8.87 15.52 -1.25
C THR A 220 -9.96 15.38 -2.34
N VAL A 221 -9.67 14.60 -3.38
CA VAL A 221 -10.54 14.50 -4.57
C VAL A 221 -11.56 13.38 -4.39
N ASN A 222 -12.79 13.64 -4.83
CA ASN A 222 -13.81 12.62 -5.00
C ASN A 222 -14.06 12.39 -6.50
N VAL A 223 -13.67 11.22 -7.02
CA VAL A 223 -13.89 10.84 -8.42
C VAL A 223 -14.92 9.73 -8.49
N ASP A 224 -15.96 9.92 -9.30
CA ASP A 224 -16.92 8.90 -9.71
C ASP A 224 -16.58 8.43 -11.13
N GLY A 225 -15.85 7.30 -11.21
CA GLY A 225 -15.27 6.76 -12.44
C GLY A 225 -13.79 6.38 -12.31
N ASP A 226 -13.27 5.71 -13.34
CA ASP A 226 -11.88 5.27 -13.42
C ASP A 226 -10.93 6.44 -13.63
N VAL A 227 -9.72 6.36 -13.08
CA VAL A 227 -8.66 7.36 -13.22
C VAL A 227 -7.43 6.73 -13.86
N TYR A 228 -6.95 7.33 -14.95
CA TYR A 228 -5.74 6.94 -15.64
C TYR A 228 -4.76 8.10 -15.63
N VAL A 229 -3.53 7.86 -15.21
CA VAL A 229 -2.44 8.84 -15.20
C VAL A 229 -1.29 8.33 -16.04
N ILE A 230 -0.84 9.14 -17.00
CA ILE A 230 0.35 8.89 -17.81
C ILE A 230 1.30 10.07 -17.60
N ALA A 231 2.39 9.84 -16.90
CA ALA A 231 3.33 10.87 -16.50
C ALA A 231 4.77 10.56 -16.90
N ASP A 232 5.19 11.08 -18.04
CA ASP A 232 6.58 10.96 -18.53
C ASP A 232 7.60 11.63 -17.59
N LYS A 233 7.22 12.69 -16.86
CA LYS A 233 8.06 13.37 -15.86
C LYS A 233 7.22 14.02 -14.76
N GLY A 234 7.79 14.14 -13.57
CA GLY A 234 7.15 14.80 -12.43
C GLY A 234 6.35 13.82 -11.57
N ILE A 235 6.33 14.11 -10.28
CA ILE A 235 5.75 13.22 -9.27
C ILE A 235 4.24 13.12 -9.48
N VAL A 236 3.71 11.90 -9.48
CA VAL A 236 2.27 11.65 -9.34
C VAL A 236 1.97 11.45 -7.86
N LYS A 237 1.16 12.34 -7.28
CA LYS A 237 0.81 12.27 -5.86
C LYS A 237 -0.67 12.43 -5.60
N THR A 238 -1.19 11.59 -4.71
CA THR A 238 -2.46 11.85 -4.02
C THR A 238 -2.17 12.36 -2.61
N VAL A 239 -2.98 13.29 -2.12
CA VAL A 239 -2.79 13.99 -0.84
C VAL A 239 -4.15 14.15 -0.15
N GLY A 240 -4.18 14.13 1.17
CA GLY A 240 -5.38 14.54 1.89
C GLY A 240 -6.48 13.47 1.99
N GLY A 241 -6.20 12.23 1.60
CA GLY A 241 -7.20 11.18 1.42
C GLY A 241 -8.05 11.40 0.17
N GLY A 242 -9.34 11.10 0.27
CA GLY A 242 -10.30 11.21 -0.83
C GLY A 242 -10.82 9.84 -1.28
N LYS A 243 -11.67 9.83 -2.29
CA LYS A 243 -12.35 8.62 -2.76
C LYS A 243 -12.38 8.55 -4.28
N ILE A 244 -11.99 7.40 -4.82
CA ILE A 244 -12.12 7.07 -6.25
C ILE A 244 -13.07 5.87 -6.36
N ASN A 245 -14.27 6.11 -6.88
CA ASN A 245 -15.26 5.07 -7.21
C ASN A 245 -14.95 4.47 -8.58
N GLY A 246 -13.86 3.70 -8.64
CA GLY A 246 -13.36 3.13 -9.87
C GLY A 246 -11.95 2.59 -9.68
N ASN A 247 -11.30 2.27 -10.79
CA ASN A 247 -9.90 1.86 -10.83
C ASN A 247 -8.96 3.07 -10.84
N LEU A 248 -7.77 2.91 -10.28
CA LEU A 248 -6.67 3.89 -10.38
C LEU A 248 -5.48 3.26 -11.09
N ASN A 249 -5.19 3.74 -12.29
CA ASN A 249 -4.11 3.25 -13.14
C ASN A 249 -3.07 4.36 -13.31
N ILE A 250 -1.84 4.14 -12.87
CA ILE A 250 -0.76 5.12 -12.97
C ILE A 250 0.41 4.49 -13.72
N LYS A 251 0.82 5.12 -14.81
CA LYS A 251 2.08 4.87 -15.48
C LYS A 251 2.94 6.13 -15.38
N SER A 252 4.08 6.04 -14.71
CA SER A 252 4.98 7.17 -14.55
C SER A 252 6.44 6.77 -14.74
N ASP A 253 7.20 7.61 -15.43
CA ASP A 253 8.66 7.45 -15.49
C ASP A 253 9.36 8.06 -14.25
N ASP A 254 8.59 8.63 -13.31
CA ASP A 254 9.05 9.27 -12.08
C ASP A 254 8.37 8.65 -10.84
N SER A 255 8.48 9.33 -9.70
CA SER A 255 8.06 8.85 -8.38
C SER A 255 6.54 8.91 -8.24
N VAL A 256 5.96 7.92 -7.56
CA VAL A 256 4.52 7.84 -7.31
C VAL A 256 4.23 7.75 -5.83
N ALA A 257 3.26 8.53 -5.39
CA ALA A 257 2.99 8.82 -3.99
C ALA A 257 1.50 8.71 -3.69
N LEU A 258 1.04 7.55 -3.25
CA LEU A 258 -0.36 7.38 -2.85
C LEU A 258 -0.54 7.83 -1.39
N ASN A 259 -1.26 8.94 -1.23
CA ASN A 259 -1.62 9.59 0.02
C ASN A 259 -0.39 10.00 0.85
N TYR A 260 0.35 10.95 0.28
CA TYR A 260 1.67 11.38 0.77
C TYR A 260 1.67 11.91 2.20
N VAL A 261 0.63 12.66 2.59
CA VAL A 261 0.61 13.36 3.88
C VAL A 261 -0.04 12.49 4.94
N ALA A 262 0.69 12.25 6.03
CA ALA A 262 0.17 11.60 7.22
C ALA A 262 -0.72 12.56 8.02
N ASN A 263 -1.97 12.73 7.58
CA ASN A 263 -2.99 13.54 8.25
C ASN A 263 -4.14 12.71 8.84
N GLY A 264 -3.95 11.39 8.94
CA GLY A 264 -4.97 10.44 9.40
C GLY A 264 -6.10 10.16 8.40
N LYS A 265 -6.21 10.92 7.29
CA LYS A 265 -7.22 10.68 6.25
C LYS A 265 -6.73 9.61 5.29
N ALA A 266 -7.61 8.67 4.95
CA ALA A 266 -7.29 7.59 4.05
C ALA A 266 -7.72 7.91 2.61
N LEU A 267 -6.91 7.49 1.65
CA LEU A 267 -7.35 7.36 0.26
C LEU A 267 -8.16 6.07 0.14
N HIS A 268 -9.38 6.12 -0.40
CA HIS A 268 -10.19 4.94 -0.67
C HIS A 268 -10.41 4.77 -2.17
N VAL A 269 -9.95 3.66 -2.73
CA VAL A 269 -10.22 3.23 -4.11
C VAL A 269 -11.12 2.00 -4.07
N THR A 270 -12.27 2.05 -4.75
CA THR A 270 -13.24 0.94 -4.73
C THR A 270 -12.94 -0.14 -5.77
N GLY A 271 -12.16 0.18 -6.80
CA GLY A 271 -11.68 -0.76 -7.81
C GLY A 271 -10.28 -1.28 -7.52
N ASP A 272 -9.59 -1.67 -8.59
CA ASP A 272 -8.19 -2.09 -8.55
C ASP A 272 -7.26 -0.85 -8.64
N VAL A 273 -6.07 -0.97 -8.06
CA VAL A 273 -5.00 0.03 -8.13
C VAL A 273 -3.79 -0.59 -8.81
N ASP A 274 -3.42 -0.05 -9.97
CA ASP A 274 -2.27 -0.48 -10.76
C ASP A 274 -1.29 0.68 -10.92
N VAL A 275 -0.08 0.53 -10.39
CA VAL A 275 0.98 1.54 -10.45
C VAL A 275 2.24 0.94 -11.07
N ASP A 276 2.65 1.43 -12.24
CA ASP A 276 3.97 1.22 -12.81
C ASP A 276 4.74 2.54 -12.79
N GLY A 277 5.72 2.63 -11.92
CA GLY A 277 6.56 3.80 -11.72
C GLY A 277 8.02 3.50 -12.04
N ASN A 278 8.80 4.53 -12.32
CA ASN A 278 10.24 4.41 -12.55
C ASN A 278 11.07 5.44 -11.78
N GLY A 279 10.46 6.14 -10.81
CA GLY A 279 11.15 7.09 -9.95
C GLY A 279 11.91 6.46 -8.79
N VAL A 280 12.70 7.30 -8.13
CA VAL A 280 13.51 6.90 -6.96
C VAL A 280 12.66 6.32 -5.84
N MET A 281 11.48 6.91 -5.60
CA MET A 281 10.59 6.53 -4.50
C MET A 281 9.19 6.20 -5.04
N MET A 282 8.63 5.11 -4.54
CA MET A 282 7.22 4.80 -4.67
C MET A 282 6.65 4.48 -3.30
N TYR A 283 5.51 5.04 -2.94
CA TYR A 283 4.84 4.64 -1.70
C TYR A 283 3.33 4.67 -1.76
N ALA A 284 2.70 3.84 -0.93
CA ALA A 284 1.28 3.92 -0.59
C ALA A 284 1.09 3.92 0.92
N ARG A 285 0.50 5.00 1.46
CA ARG A 285 0.34 5.17 2.91
C ARG A 285 -1.11 5.46 3.29
N ASN A 286 -1.63 4.78 4.31
CA ASN A 286 -3.00 4.97 4.78
C ASN A 286 -4.01 4.88 3.61
N THR A 287 -3.90 3.81 2.82
CA THR A 287 -4.69 3.61 1.60
C THR A 287 -5.55 2.37 1.76
N LYS A 288 -6.83 2.50 1.40
CA LYS A 288 -7.79 1.40 1.32
C LYS A 288 -8.11 1.12 -0.14
N VAL A 289 -7.98 -0.14 -0.55
CA VAL A 289 -8.29 -0.63 -1.89
C VAL A 289 -9.25 -1.81 -1.73
N ASP A 290 -10.46 -1.71 -2.27
CA ASP A 290 -11.41 -2.83 -2.19
C ASP A 290 -11.07 -3.95 -3.20
N GLY A 291 -10.37 -3.61 -4.28
CA GLY A 291 -9.84 -4.54 -5.27
C GLY A 291 -8.42 -5.03 -4.98
N ASN A 292 -7.65 -5.22 -6.05
CA ASN A 292 -6.22 -5.57 -6.03
C ASN A 292 -5.33 -4.32 -5.91
N LEU A 293 -4.18 -4.45 -5.26
CA LEU A 293 -3.13 -3.42 -5.27
C LEU A 293 -1.87 -3.98 -5.95
N ASN A 294 -1.55 -3.48 -7.13
CA ASN A 294 -0.35 -3.85 -7.88
C ASN A 294 0.57 -2.64 -8.00
N MET A 295 1.80 -2.75 -7.47
CA MET A 295 2.79 -1.69 -7.50
C MET A 295 4.11 -2.23 -8.03
N THR A 296 4.60 -1.69 -9.14
CA THR A 296 5.92 -1.99 -9.71
C THR A 296 6.75 -0.72 -9.76
N ASN A 297 7.92 -0.70 -9.11
CA ASN A 297 8.88 0.40 -9.22
C ASN A 297 10.15 -0.03 -9.96
N GLY A 298 10.49 0.72 -11.01
CA GLY A 298 11.70 0.57 -11.81
C GLY A 298 12.92 1.38 -11.37
N GLY A 299 12.71 2.40 -10.53
CA GLY A 299 13.75 3.38 -10.21
C GLY A 299 14.41 3.25 -8.84
N GLY A 300 13.87 2.42 -7.94
CA GLY A 300 14.46 2.24 -6.62
C GLY A 300 13.48 1.67 -5.59
N PHE A 301 13.17 2.50 -4.59
CA PHE A 301 12.48 2.11 -3.37
C PHE A 301 10.96 2.02 -3.55
N LEU A 302 10.33 1.03 -2.90
CA LEU A 302 8.88 0.85 -2.86
C LEU A 302 8.44 0.58 -1.42
N GLU A 303 7.53 1.40 -0.90
CA GLU A 303 7.00 1.25 0.46
C GLU A 303 5.47 1.16 0.50
N VAL A 304 4.94 0.30 1.36
CA VAL A 304 3.53 0.33 1.74
C VAL A 304 3.40 0.46 3.25
N GLY A 305 2.49 1.33 3.71
CA GLY A 305 2.32 1.62 5.13
C GLY A 305 0.88 1.84 5.54
N ASN A 306 0.38 1.07 6.51
CA ASN A 306 -1.01 1.17 6.98
C ASN A 306 -2.04 0.99 5.85
N VAL A 307 -1.83 -0.01 4.98
CA VAL A 307 -2.71 -0.27 3.82
C VAL A 307 -3.72 -1.40 4.09
N GLN A 308 -4.92 -1.26 3.53
CA GLN A 308 -5.95 -2.29 3.55
C GLN A 308 -6.34 -2.65 2.13
N VAL A 309 -6.17 -3.92 1.75
CA VAL A 309 -6.47 -4.43 0.41
C VAL A 309 -7.49 -5.54 0.50
N GLY A 310 -8.58 -5.45 -0.26
CA GLY A 310 -9.68 -6.41 -0.23
C GLY A 310 -9.36 -7.74 -0.93
N LYS A 311 -8.53 -7.70 -1.97
CA LYS A 311 -8.07 -8.89 -2.73
C LYS A 311 -6.56 -9.06 -2.61
N ASP A 312 -5.85 -9.28 -3.72
CA ASP A 312 -4.42 -9.56 -3.75
C ASP A 312 -3.59 -8.26 -3.73
N MET A 313 -2.40 -8.34 -3.13
CA MET A 313 -1.40 -7.27 -3.16
C MET A 313 -0.12 -7.80 -3.81
N ASN A 314 0.37 -7.11 -4.84
CA ASN A 314 1.59 -7.46 -5.56
C ASN A 314 2.56 -6.29 -5.56
N LEU A 315 3.69 -6.43 -4.87
CA LEU A 315 4.72 -5.42 -4.75
C LEU A 315 5.97 -5.88 -5.50
N LYS A 316 6.49 -5.05 -6.39
CA LYS A 316 7.62 -5.42 -7.23
C LYS A 316 8.62 -4.28 -7.40
N THR A 317 9.90 -4.58 -7.25
CA THR A 317 10.96 -3.70 -7.74
C THR A 317 11.68 -4.37 -8.90
N VAL A 318 12.08 -3.57 -9.89
CA VAL A 318 12.86 -4.00 -11.05
C VAL A 318 13.96 -2.98 -11.32
N ALA A 319 15.13 -3.42 -11.76
CA ALA A 319 16.20 -2.52 -12.18
C ALA A 319 15.99 -2.04 -13.63
N LYS A 320 14.93 -1.25 -13.88
CA LYS A 320 14.63 -0.69 -15.21
C LYS A 320 15.58 0.47 -15.56
N SER A 321 15.88 1.33 -14.59
CA SER A 321 16.83 2.43 -14.74
C SER A 321 17.81 2.48 -13.58
N GLU A 322 19.06 2.83 -13.85
CA GLU A 322 20.03 3.14 -12.80
C GLU A 322 19.56 4.37 -12.03
N ASN A 323 19.44 4.23 -10.72
CA ASN A 323 19.15 5.35 -9.84
C ASN A 323 20.38 6.26 -9.74
N PRO A 324 20.34 7.51 -10.23
CA PRO A 324 21.49 8.42 -10.16
C PRO A 324 21.96 8.72 -8.74
N GLN A 325 21.05 8.62 -7.76
CA GLN A 325 21.29 8.82 -6.34
C GLN A 325 21.76 7.54 -5.62
N GLY A 326 21.86 6.41 -6.32
CA GLY A 326 22.41 5.16 -5.77
C GLY A 326 21.48 4.37 -4.86
N TYR A 327 20.21 4.76 -4.71
CA TYR A 327 19.23 3.96 -3.97
C TYR A 327 19.07 2.59 -4.61
N LYS A 328 19.02 1.55 -3.78
CA LYS A 328 18.77 0.19 -4.28
C LYS A 328 17.28 -0.07 -4.40
N HIS A 329 16.98 -1.16 -5.10
CA HIS A 329 15.62 -1.60 -5.39
C HIS A 329 15.06 -2.40 -4.21
N PHE A 330 14.57 -1.68 -3.19
CA PHE A 330 14.16 -2.23 -1.89
C PHE A 330 12.64 -2.13 -1.70
N VAL A 331 12.01 -3.17 -1.13
CA VAL A 331 10.60 -3.15 -0.72
C VAL A 331 10.47 -3.08 0.80
N HIS A 332 9.66 -2.16 1.31
CA HIS A 332 9.41 -1.95 2.74
C HIS A 332 7.90 -2.00 3.06
N VAL A 333 7.50 -2.88 3.98
CA VAL A 333 6.10 -3.06 4.41
C VAL A 333 5.98 -2.66 5.87
N ILE A 334 5.44 -1.47 6.15
CA ILE A 334 5.49 -0.82 7.46
C ILE A 334 4.12 -0.65 8.11
N GLY A 335 4.08 -0.50 9.43
CA GLY A 335 2.84 -0.20 10.15
C GLY A 335 1.86 -1.39 10.18
N LYS A 336 0.55 -1.10 10.12
CA LYS A 336 -0.53 -2.09 10.27
C LYS A 336 -1.21 -2.38 8.94
N ASN A 337 -0.84 -3.48 8.30
CA ASN A 337 -1.31 -3.82 6.96
C ASN A 337 -2.26 -5.02 6.99
N LYS A 338 -3.30 -4.96 6.15
CA LYS A 338 -4.25 -6.05 5.96
C LYS A 338 -4.48 -6.34 4.48
N VAL A 339 -4.32 -7.59 4.08
CA VAL A 339 -4.55 -8.08 2.71
C VAL A 339 -5.59 -9.19 2.78
N GLY A 340 -6.68 -9.08 2.03
CA GLY A 340 -7.76 -10.07 2.01
C GLY A 340 -7.41 -11.35 1.26
N GLY A 341 -6.62 -11.23 0.19
CA GLY A 341 -6.09 -12.32 -0.63
C GLY A 341 -4.62 -12.60 -0.33
N ASN A 342 -3.86 -12.91 -1.38
CA ASN A 342 -2.43 -13.18 -1.33
C ASN A 342 -1.61 -11.90 -1.31
N LEU A 343 -0.44 -11.95 -0.67
CA LEU A 343 0.59 -10.92 -0.76
C LEU A 343 1.83 -11.50 -1.44
N THR A 344 2.18 -10.96 -2.61
CA THR A 344 3.40 -11.31 -3.32
C THR A 344 4.36 -10.12 -3.33
N ILE A 345 5.60 -10.33 -2.89
CA ILE A 345 6.66 -9.33 -2.88
C ILE A 345 7.85 -9.88 -3.68
N ASN A 346 8.21 -9.19 -4.76
CA ASN A 346 9.38 -9.53 -5.58
C ASN A 346 10.33 -8.34 -5.62
N SER A 347 11.47 -8.46 -4.94
CA SER A 347 12.44 -7.37 -4.84
C SER A 347 13.76 -7.74 -5.51
N GLU A 348 14.33 -6.79 -6.24
CA GLU A 348 15.67 -6.95 -6.82
C GLU A 348 16.75 -6.93 -5.72
N ASN A 349 16.55 -6.14 -4.65
CA ASN A 349 17.42 -6.13 -3.46
C ASN A 349 16.62 -6.57 -2.23
N ASN A 350 16.74 -5.82 -1.13
CA ASN A 350 16.18 -6.24 0.16
C ASN A 350 14.64 -6.26 0.15
N ILE A 351 14.07 -6.99 1.10
CA ILE A 351 12.68 -6.89 1.54
C ILE A 351 12.68 -6.72 3.05
N HIS A 352 11.90 -5.77 3.56
CA HIS A 352 11.64 -5.64 5.00
C HIS A 352 10.15 -5.62 5.25
N ILE A 353 9.73 -6.53 6.12
CA ILE A 353 8.38 -6.57 6.66
C ILE A 353 8.50 -6.15 8.12
N GLY A 354 8.21 -4.90 8.39
CA GLY A 354 8.43 -4.27 9.68
C GLY A 354 8.65 -2.78 9.56
N ASN A 355 8.93 -2.12 10.67
CA ASN A 355 9.08 -0.67 10.70
C ASN A 355 10.27 -0.31 11.59
N TYR A 356 10.93 0.80 11.30
CA TYR A 356 12.01 1.36 12.12
C TYR A 356 12.05 2.86 12.00
N LYS A 357 12.71 3.50 12.97
CA LYS A 357 13.10 4.89 12.93
C LYS A 357 14.62 4.97 12.91
N PHE A 358 15.17 5.30 11.74
CA PHE A 358 16.61 5.23 11.48
C PHE A 358 17.39 6.16 12.42
N GLU A 359 16.92 7.40 12.60
CA GLU A 359 17.60 8.41 13.41
C GLU A 359 17.63 8.05 14.90
N GLU A 360 16.69 7.24 15.36
CA GLU A 360 16.58 6.79 16.75
C GLU A 360 17.15 5.37 16.95
N GLY A 361 17.60 4.70 15.89
CA GLY A 361 18.11 3.33 15.97
C GLY A 361 17.08 2.33 16.51
N GLN A 362 15.79 2.60 16.32
CA GLN A 362 14.70 1.86 16.98
C GLN A 362 13.82 1.11 15.99
N LEU A 363 13.50 -0.16 16.29
CA LEU A 363 12.44 -0.90 15.61
C LEU A 363 11.07 -0.45 16.15
N LEU A 364 10.12 -0.29 15.23
CA LEU A 364 8.77 0.17 15.54
C LEU A 364 7.77 -0.96 15.37
N ASP A 365 6.72 -0.91 16.18
CA ASP A 365 5.63 -1.87 16.13
C ASP A 365 4.87 -1.79 14.80
N GLY A 366 4.24 -2.92 14.45
CA GLY A 366 3.40 -3.07 13.28
C GLY A 366 2.77 -4.45 13.29
N ASN A 367 1.95 -4.72 12.27
CA ASN A 367 1.49 -6.08 12.00
C ASN A 367 1.17 -6.24 10.51
N LEU A 368 1.25 -7.47 10.05
CA LEU A 368 0.83 -7.85 8.71
C LEU A 368 -0.12 -9.04 8.80
N THR A 369 -1.36 -8.84 8.35
CA THR A 369 -2.34 -9.92 8.20
C THR A 369 -2.65 -10.14 6.72
N VAL A 370 -2.46 -11.36 6.26
CA VAL A 370 -2.72 -11.81 4.89
C VAL A 370 -3.77 -12.93 4.95
N GLY A 371 -4.90 -12.77 4.27
CA GLY A 371 -5.98 -13.77 4.24
C GLY A 371 -5.65 -14.99 3.38
N GLY A 372 -4.73 -14.83 2.43
CA GLY A 372 -4.14 -15.88 1.59
C GLY A 372 -2.70 -16.21 1.98
N ASN A 373 -1.87 -16.45 0.97
CA ASN A 373 -0.45 -16.76 1.14
C ASN A 373 0.41 -15.49 1.11
N LEU A 374 1.48 -15.48 1.90
CA LEU A 374 2.59 -14.53 1.78
C LEU A 374 3.74 -15.20 1.03
N THR A 375 4.15 -14.60 -0.08
CA THR A 375 5.35 -14.99 -0.83
C THR A 375 6.27 -13.79 -0.97
N ALA A 376 7.45 -13.85 -0.37
CA ALA A 376 8.47 -12.80 -0.46
C ALA A 376 9.75 -13.37 -1.09
N HIS A 377 10.21 -12.75 -2.18
CA HIS A 377 11.39 -13.17 -2.93
C HIS A 377 12.33 -11.98 -3.17
N ALA A 378 13.50 -12.02 -2.54
CA ALA A 378 14.60 -11.08 -2.73
C ALA A 378 15.69 -11.73 -3.60
N LYS A 379 16.12 -11.08 -4.68
CA LYS A 379 17.18 -11.62 -5.55
C LYS A 379 18.59 -11.36 -4.99
N ASN A 380 18.96 -10.09 -4.88
CA ASN A 380 20.30 -9.66 -4.47
C ASN A 380 20.31 -9.04 -3.06
N GLY A 381 19.36 -9.42 -2.22
CA GLY A 381 19.12 -8.78 -0.94
C GLY A 381 18.64 -9.73 0.15
N HIS A 382 18.64 -9.21 1.38
CA HIS A 382 18.10 -9.89 2.55
C HIS A 382 16.57 -9.82 2.55
N ILE A 383 15.93 -10.84 3.12
CA ILE A 383 14.57 -10.70 3.65
C ILE A 383 14.67 -10.53 5.15
N MET A 384 14.08 -9.47 5.70
CA MET A 384 14.03 -9.21 7.13
C MET A 384 12.58 -9.08 7.60
N THR A 385 12.20 -9.76 8.67
CA THR A 385 10.88 -9.59 9.31
C THR A 385 11.03 -9.17 10.77
N THR A 386 10.43 -8.05 11.15
CA THR A 386 10.55 -7.47 12.51
C THR A 386 9.20 -7.17 13.17
N ILE A 387 8.12 -7.65 12.58
CA ILE A 387 6.75 -7.52 13.12
C ILE A 387 6.03 -8.86 12.98
N ASP A 388 4.98 -9.05 13.77
CA ASP A 388 4.16 -10.26 13.67
C ASP A 388 3.47 -10.33 12.31
N VAL A 389 3.49 -11.53 11.73
CA VAL A 389 2.90 -11.83 10.41
C VAL A 389 1.93 -13.00 10.56
N THR A 390 0.76 -12.88 9.95
CA THR A 390 -0.22 -13.97 9.84
C THR A 390 -0.58 -14.19 8.38
N ALA A 391 -0.51 -15.43 7.91
CA ALA A 391 -0.92 -15.85 6.56
C ALA A 391 -1.35 -17.34 6.56
N ASN A 392 -1.93 -17.83 5.47
CA ASN A 392 -2.20 -19.28 5.33
C ASN A 392 -0.90 -20.08 5.14
N LYS A 393 0.00 -19.54 4.31
CA LYS A 393 1.35 -20.03 4.04
C LYS A 393 2.31 -18.84 4.03
N ILE A 394 3.51 -19.02 4.57
CA ILE A 394 4.59 -18.03 4.51
C ILE A 394 5.78 -18.64 3.76
N ALA A 395 6.11 -18.09 2.61
CA ALA A 395 7.26 -18.47 1.79
C ALA A 395 8.24 -17.29 1.69
N LEU A 396 9.44 -17.44 2.25
CA LEU A 396 10.50 -16.42 2.23
C LEU A 396 11.73 -16.97 1.49
N LYS A 397 12.15 -16.28 0.43
CA LYS A 397 13.27 -16.69 -0.40
C LYS A 397 14.27 -15.56 -0.66
N SER A 398 15.54 -15.76 -0.33
CA SER A 398 16.65 -14.92 -0.80
C SER A 398 17.58 -15.72 -1.72
N ASP A 399 17.79 -15.28 -2.96
CA ASP A 399 18.64 -16.02 -3.91
C ASP A 399 20.13 -15.91 -3.58
N ASN A 400 20.57 -14.80 -2.99
CA ASN A 400 22.00 -14.51 -2.79
C ASN A 400 22.40 -14.26 -1.33
N LEU A 401 21.46 -13.84 -0.48
CA LEU A 401 21.73 -13.43 0.90
C LEU A 401 20.83 -14.21 1.87
N ASN A 402 20.52 -13.60 3.03
CA ASN A 402 19.91 -14.26 4.19
C ASN A 402 18.38 -14.07 4.27
N VAL A 403 17.72 -14.99 4.98
CA VAL A 403 16.35 -14.82 5.49
C VAL A 403 16.41 -14.62 7.00
N LEU A 404 15.93 -13.48 7.48
CA LEU A 404 16.22 -12.98 8.82
C LEU A 404 14.95 -12.51 9.54
N THR A 405 14.99 -12.56 10.87
CA THR A 405 14.02 -11.92 11.77
C THR A 405 14.72 -11.15 12.89
N ASP A 406 13.98 -10.38 13.70
CA ASP A 406 14.50 -9.71 14.89
C ASP A 406 14.63 -10.62 16.12
N GLY A 407 14.33 -11.93 15.96
CA GLY A 407 14.27 -12.89 17.05
C GLY A 407 13.08 -12.71 18.01
N LYS A 408 12.16 -11.78 17.74
CA LYS A 408 10.98 -11.49 18.59
C LYS A 408 9.67 -11.71 17.83
N ALA A 409 9.58 -11.18 16.61
CA ALA A 409 8.45 -11.32 15.71
C ALA A 409 8.06 -12.78 15.52
N THR A 410 6.76 -13.06 15.50
CA THR A 410 6.20 -14.41 15.31
C THR A 410 5.53 -14.51 13.95
N LEU A 411 5.96 -15.51 13.17
CA LEU A 411 5.32 -15.89 11.91
C LEU A 411 4.24 -16.93 12.19
N THR A 412 3.00 -16.64 11.82
CA THR A 412 1.85 -17.52 12.05
C THR A 412 1.27 -17.99 10.71
N ALA A 413 1.43 -19.27 10.41
CA ALA A 413 0.88 -19.92 9.23
C ALA A 413 0.68 -21.42 9.43
N ASN A 414 -0.07 -22.06 8.53
CA ASN A 414 -0.20 -23.52 8.51
C ASN A 414 1.03 -24.18 7.86
N GLU A 415 1.64 -23.47 6.91
CA GLU A 415 2.76 -23.95 6.11
C GLU A 415 3.87 -22.89 5.99
N TYR A 416 5.12 -23.32 6.05
CA TYR A 416 6.31 -22.46 5.91
C TYR A 416 7.30 -23.02 4.90
N GLU A 417 7.86 -22.12 4.09
CA GLU A 417 9.00 -22.38 3.21
C GLU A 417 10.06 -21.29 3.41
N PHE A 418 11.28 -21.71 3.73
CA PHE A 418 12.42 -20.81 3.91
C PHE A 418 13.56 -21.23 2.99
N SER A 419 14.05 -20.31 2.17
CA SER A 419 15.13 -20.58 1.22
C SER A 419 16.11 -19.41 1.16
N SER A 420 17.39 -19.71 1.26
CA SER A 420 18.45 -18.72 1.33
C SER A 420 19.75 -19.30 0.80
N ALA A 421 20.50 -18.56 -0.02
CA ALA A 421 21.91 -18.91 -0.30
C ALA A 421 22.83 -18.66 0.90
N GLY A 422 22.32 -18.00 1.93
CA GLY A 422 23.00 -17.76 3.18
C GLY A 422 22.24 -18.28 4.39
N TYR A 423 22.36 -17.55 5.48
CA TYR A 423 21.81 -17.92 6.78
C TYR A 423 20.29 -17.73 6.87
N ILE A 424 19.63 -18.62 7.62
CA ILE A 424 18.21 -18.53 7.98
C ILE A 424 18.11 -18.41 9.51
N GLY A 425 17.62 -17.29 10.04
CA GLY A 425 17.52 -17.12 11.50
C GLY A 425 17.19 -15.72 11.97
N GLY A 426 17.76 -15.29 13.09
CA GLY A 426 17.46 -14.00 13.70
C GLY A 426 18.68 -13.16 14.09
N ILE A 427 18.48 -11.85 14.12
CA ILE A 427 19.42 -10.84 14.63
C ILE A 427 18.70 -10.12 15.77
N THR A 428 19.29 -10.03 16.96
CA THR A 428 18.60 -9.44 18.12
C THR A 428 18.94 -7.96 18.34
N ASP A 429 19.96 -7.45 17.66
CA ASP A 429 20.40 -6.06 17.74
C ASP A 429 19.70 -5.17 16.71
N ALA A 430 18.92 -4.20 17.19
CA ALA A 430 18.13 -3.28 16.36
C ALA A 430 19.01 -2.44 15.42
N ASN A 431 20.16 -1.95 15.89
CA ASN A 431 21.06 -1.13 15.08
C ASN A 431 21.64 -1.93 13.90
N THR A 432 22.00 -3.18 14.12
CA THR A 432 22.47 -4.08 13.07
C THR A 432 21.38 -4.32 12.05
N ILE A 433 20.14 -4.60 12.49
CA ILE A 433 18.99 -4.77 11.60
C ILE A 433 18.79 -3.53 10.72
N ILE A 434 18.73 -2.35 11.33
CA ILE A 434 18.52 -1.09 10.61
C ILE A 434 19.64 -0.87 9.59
N ASN A 435 20.90 -1.14 9.96
CA ASN A 435 22.03 -1.05 9.03
C ASN A 435 21.99 -2.08 7.89
N VAL A 436 21.50 -3.30 8.12
CA VAL A 436 21.27 -4.29 7.05
C VAL A 436 20.25 -3.76 6.06
N MET A 437 19.20 -3.10 6.56
CA MET A 437 18.12 -2.60 5.73
C MET A 437 18.51 -1.35 4.94
N GLU A 438 19.05 -0.34 5.61
CA GLU A 438 19.33 0.99 5.03
C GLU A 438 20.68 1.05 4.32
N ASN A 439 21.71 0.43 4.89
CA ASN A 439 23.06 0.45 4.35
C ASN A 439 23.41 -0.79 3.55
N TYR A 440 22.45 -1.70 3.33
CA TYR A 440 22.65 -2.97 2.63
C TYR A 440 23.84 -3.75 3.20
N LYS A 441 24.03 -3.67 4.52
CA LYS A 441 25.15 -4.33 5.21
C LYS A 441 25.05 -5.83 4.92
N TYR A 442 26.03 -6.34 4.19
CA TYR A 442 26.19 -7.77 4.00
C TYR A 442 26.49 -8.41 5.36
N ILE A 443 25.66 -9.38 5.75
CA ILE A 443 25.97 -10.27 6.87
C ILE A 443 26.52 -11.56 6.30
N PRO A 444 27.84 -11.82 6.43
CA PRO A 444 28.43 -13.08 6.04
C PRO A 444 27.83 -14.22 6.86
N ASN A 445 27.68 -15.38 6.22
CA ASN A 445 27.08 -16.61 6.75
C ASN A 445 27.77 -17.21 8.01
N GLN A 446 28.70 -16.52 8.68
CA GLN A 446 29.62 -17.12 9.66
C GLN A 446 29.82 -16.37 10.98
N ASN A 447 29.24 -15.18 11.19
CA ASN A 447 29.29 -14.54 12.51
C ASN A 447 28.08 -14.98 13.36
N ALA A 448 28.11 -16.23 13.83
CA ALA A 448 27.14 -16.79 14.78
C ALA A 448 26.96 -15.95 16.07
N ALA A 449 27.90 -15.04 16.36
CA ALA A 449 27.79 -14.09 17.47
C ALA A 449 26.87 -12.88 17.19
N GLU A 450 26.68 -12.48 15.93
CA GLU A 450 25.74 -11.39 15.54
C GLU A 450 24.36 -11.95 15.14
N ALA A 451 24.30 -13.21 14.69
CA ALA A 451 23.09 -13.91 14.22
C ALA A 451 22.63 -15.01 15.21
N ALA A 452 22.48 -14.64 16.49
CA ALA A 452 22.13 -15.58 17.56
C ALA A 452 20.61 -15.76 17.77
N GLY A 453 19.77 -15.11 16.94
CA GLY A 453 18.32 -15.22 17.03
C GLY A 453 17.74 -16.38 16.22
N ASN A 454 16.47 -16.66 16.44
CA ASN A 454 15.71 -17.66 15.68
C ASN A 454 14.69 -16.96 14.78
N ILE A 455 14.27 -17.62 13.70
CA ILE A 455 12.94 -17.36 13.14
C ILE A 455 11.93 -17.98 14.10
N ASN A 456 11.05 -17.15 14.67
CA ASN A 456 9.99 -17.65 15.52
C ASN A 456 8.74 -17.96 14.70
N ILE A 457 8.22 -19.17 14.83
CA ILE A 457 6.95 -19.60 14.22
C ILE A 457 5.92 -19.97 15.30
N ALA A 458 4.64 -19.86 14.98
CA ALA A 458 3.55 -20.22 15.91
C ALA A 458 3.32 -21.73 16.06
N GLY A 459 4.01 -22.56 15.28
CA GLY A 459 3.66 -23.95 15.00
C GLY A 459 3.16 -24.12 13.56
N GLY A 460 3.00 -25.35 13.10
CA GLY A 460 2.59 -25.70 11.74
C GLY A 460 3.57 -26.62 11.01
N THR A 461 3.47 -26.68 9.68
CA THR A 461 4.33 -27.56 8.86
C THR A 461 5.37 -26.75 8.11
N ILE A 462 6.65 -27.04 8.33
CA ILE A 462 7.75 -26.54 7.51
C ILE A 462 7.95 -27.53 6.35
N THR A 463 7.55 -27.13 5.14
CA THR A 463 7.60 -27.98 3.95
C THR A 463 8.92 -27.86 3.19
N ASN A 464 9.67 -26.78 3.42
CA ASN A 464 10.98 -26.58 2.80
C ASN A 464 11.90 -25.69 3.66
N ILE A 465 13.09 -26.19 3.97
CA ILE A 465 14.24 -25.38 4.42
C ILE A 465 15.37 -25.60 3.43
N ASN A 466 15.84 -24.57 2.73
CA ASN A 466 16.92 -24.69 1.77
C ASN A 466 18.03 -23.66 2.04
N THR A 467 19.18 -24.12 2.53
CA THR A 467 20.36 -23.28 2.79
C THR A 467 21.66 -24.08 2.79
N PRO A 468 22.78 -23.59 2.22
CA PRO A 468 24.06 -24.30 2.35
C PRO A 468 24.68 -24.21 3.76
N THR A 469 24.09 -23.40 4.65
CA THR A 469 24.63 -23.05 5.97
C THR A 469 23.65 -23.42 7.07
N ASP A 470 23.36 -22.50 8.00
CA ASP A 470 22.58 -22.81 9.19
C ASP A 470 21.16 -22.25 9.09
N ALA A 471 20.21 -23.00 9.62
CA ALA A 471 18.83 -22.58 9.84
C ALA A 471 18.46 -22.67 11.32
N ASN A 472 18.11 -21.55 11.94
CA ASN A 472 17.72 -21.46 13.35
C ASN A 472 16.24 -21.13 13.49
N ILE A 473 15.46 -22.09 13.99
CA ILE A 473 14.00 -22.00 14.12
C ILE A 473 13.57 -22.24 15.55
N LEU A 474 12.68 -21.39 16.06
CA LEU A 474 11.96 -21.58 17.32
C LEU A 474 10.47 -21.69 17.05
N SER A 475 9.87 -22.82 17.37
CA SER A 475 8.42 -23.01 17.31
C SER A 475 7.79 -22.78 18.67
N LYS A 476 6.71 -21.98 18.70
CA LYS A 476 5.87 -21.77 19.89
C LYS A 476 4.72 -22.79 20.00
N GLY A 477 4.52 -23.61 18.98
CA GLY A 477 3.52 -24.67 18.94
C GLY A 477 4.07 -25.95 18.30
N ASP A 478 3.20 -26.94 18.12
CA ASP A 478 3.56 -28.18 17.44
C ASP A 478 4.14 -27.91 16.04
N VAL A 479 5.23 -28.58 15.69
CA VAL A 479 5.93 -28.36 14.43
C VAL A 479 6.24 -29.66 13.70
N LYS A 480 5.96 -29.67 12.40
CA LYS A 480 6.32 -30.76 11.51
C LYS A 480 7.30 -30.28 10.44
N LEU A 481 8.46 -30.91 10.32
CA LEU A 481 9.41 -30.72 9.24
C LEU A 481 9.22 -31.85 8.22
N THR A 482 8.89 -31.50 6.96
CA THR A 482 8.64 -32.49 5.89
C THR A 482 9.62 -32.42 4.72
N GLY A 483 10.41 -31.35 4.62
CA GLY A 483 11.36 -31.15 3.53
C GLY A 483 12.48 -30.20 3.92
N ALA A 484 13.73 -30.60 3.69
CA ALA A 484 14.88 -29.74 3.90
C ALA A 484 16.10 -30.16 3.06
N ASN A 485 16.94 -29.18 2.73
CA ASN A 485 18.29 -29.33 2.22
C ASN A 485 19.16 -28.24 2.86
N ALA A 486 19.80 -28.57 3.97
CA ALA A 486 20.49 -27.61 4.84
C ALA A 486 21.95 -27.99 5.14
N GLY A 487 22.77 -27.02 5.56
CA GLY A 487 24.02 -27.35 6.27
C GLY A 487 23.70 -27.89 7.66
N THR A 488 23.26 -27.02 8.57
CA THR A 488 22.81 -27.39 9.91
C THR A 488 21.42 -26.83 10.18
N ILE A 489 20.54 -27.63 10.78
CA ILE A 489 19.21 -27.19 11.23
C ILE A 489 19.19 -27.20 12.75
N ASN A 490 18.99 -26.05 13.37
CA ASN A 490 18.72 -25.92 14.79
C ASN A 490 17.22 -25.62 14.96
N ILE A 491 16.48 -26.53 15.58
CA ILE A 491 15.05 -26.37 15.80
C ILE A 491 14.69 -26.63 17.27
N THR A 492 13.94 -25.72 17.86
CA THR A 492 13.48 -25.84 19.25
C THR A 492 11.97 -25.65 19.31
N ALA A 493 11.25 -26.50 20.04
CA ALA A 493 9.81 -26.37 20.25
C ALA A 493 9.46 -26.62 21.74
N PRO A 494 9.62 -25.60 22.62
CA PRO A 494 9.54 -25.78 24.07
C PRO A 494 8.17 -26.28 24.52
N ASN A 495 8.14 -27.44 25.17
CA ASN A 495 6.93 -28.12 25.63
C ASN A 495 5.92 -28.48 24.52
N GLN A 496 6.39 -28.69 23.29
CA GLN A 496 5.54 -29.00 22.12
C GLN A 496 5.94 -30.33 21.47
N TYR A 497 5.08 -30.82 20.58
CA TYR A 497 5.37 -31.96 19.71
C TYR A 497 6.14 -31.54 18.46
N MET A 498 7.19 -32.30 18.15
CA MET A 498 8.00 -32.16 16.94
C MET A 498 7.97 -33.44 16.11
N GLU A 499 7.76 -33.31 14.81
CA GLU A 499 7.81 -34.41 13.85
C GLU A 499 8.76 -34.08 12.69
N ILE A 500 9.73 -34.95 12.40
CA ILE A 500 10.65 -34.85 11.27
C ILE A 500 10.40 -36.04 10.36
N THR A 501 9.88 -35.80 9.16
CA THR A 501 9.48 -36.84 8.20
C THR A 501 9.77 -36.38 6.78
N GLY A 502 9.61 -37.25 5.78
CA GLY A 502 9.72 -36.84 4.38
C GLY A 502 11.16 -36.62 3.89
N ASP A 503 11.31 -35.75 2.90
CA ASP A 503 12.55 -35.58 2.12
C ASP A 503 13.49 -34.57 2.81
N VAL A 504 14.15 -35.02 3.87
CA VAL A 504 14.96 -34.16 4.76
C VAL A 504 16.43 -34.52 4.64
N HIS A 505 17.21 -33.56 4.17
CA HIS A 505 18.66 -33.63 3.97
C HIS A 505 19.37 -32.51 4.73
N ALA A 506 20.36 -32.86 5.55
CA ALA A 506 21.21 -31.92 6.26
C ALA A 506 22.58 -32.54 6.62
N LYS A 507 23.57 -31.76 7.06
CA LYS A 507 24.73 -32.35 7.77
C LYS A 507 24.35 -32.71 9.20
N GLU A 508 23.71 -31.76 9.89
CA GLU A 508 23.30 -31.89 11.28
C GLU A 508 21.88 -31.34 11.50
N ILE A 509 21.08 -32.05 12.28
CA ILE A 509 19.82 -31.54 12.83
C ILE A 509 19.92 -31.58 14.35
N ASN A 510 19.82 -30.42 14.98
CA ASN A 510 19.90 -30.24 16.43
C ASN A 510 18.51 -29.89 16.97
N VAL A 511 17.94 -30.79 17.75
CA VAL A 511 16.66 -30.58 18.44
C VAL A 511 16.91 -30.04 19.84
N GLY A 512 16.34 -28.87 20.13
CA GLY A 512 16.51 -28.17 21.41
C GLY A 512 16.01 -28.99 22.60
N LYS A 513 16.74 -28.89 23.71
CA LYS A 513 16.54 -29.66 24.95
C LYS A 513 15.15 -29.54 25.60
N GLU A 514 14.41 -28.48 25.26
CA GLU A 514 13.11 -28.15 25.86
C GLU A 514 11.94 -28.80 25.10
N THR A 515 12.21 -29.62 24.09
CA THR A 515 11.18 -30.29 23.27
C THR A 515 10.62 -31.51 24.00
N ASP A 516 9.29 -31.57 24.20
CA ASP A 516 8.63 -32.59 25.03
C ASP A 516 8.43 -33.94 24.32
N LYS A 517 8.18 -33.91 23.01
CA LYS A 517 7.92 -35.11 22.21
C LYS A 517 8.54 -34.95 20.84
N LEU A 518 9.29 -35.97 20.41
CA LEU A 518 9.96 -36.00 19.11
C LEU A 518 9.63 -37.30 18.37
N LYS A 519 9.18 -37.17 17.13
CA LYS A 519 9.01 -38.25 16.16
C LYS A 519 9.94 -38.00 14.97
N VAL A 520 10.67 -39.01 14.53
CA VAL A 520 11.56 -38.94 13.37
C VAL A 520 11.30 -40.13 12.46
N ASP A 521 11.23 -39.90 11.14
CA ASP A 521 11.22 -40.98 10.14
C ASP A 521 12.65 -41.45 9.87
N PHE A 522 12.84 -42.77 9.84
CA PHE A 522 14.17 -43.40 9.79
C PHE A 522 14.65 -43.96 8.44
N PRO A 523 13.85 -44.16 7.37
CA PRO A 523 14.35 -44.79 6.15
C PRO A 523 15.20 -43.83 5.32
N GLY A 524 16.51 -44.11 5.21
CA GLY A 524 17.39 -43.48 4.22
C GLY A 524 17.96 -42.10 4.59
N ARG A 525 18.09 -41.77 5.89
CA ARG A 525 18.67 -40.50 6.35
C ARG A 525 20.13 -40.35 5.92
N ASP A 526 20.51 -39.14 5.51
CA ASP A 526 21.89 -38.76 5.20
C ASP A 526 22.47 -37.70 6.16
N TYR A 527 21.72 -37.35 7.20
CA TYR A 527 22.08 -36.36 8.21
C TYR A 527 22.41 -36.97 9.58
N THR A 528 23.20 -36.26 10.37
CA THR A 528 23.41 -36.56 11.80
C THR A 528 22.31 -35.90 12.62
N LEU A 529 21.60 -36.66 13.45
CA LEU A 529 20.58 -36.13 14.37
C LEU A 529 21.15 -36.03 15.78
N ASN A 530 21.16 -34.82 16.34
CA ASN A 530 21.44 -34.58 17.75
C ASN A 530 20.15 -34.16 18.46
N TYR A 531 19.78 -34.89 19.51
CA TYR A 531 18.63 -34.53 20.34
C TYR A 531 18.97 -34.75 21.82
N THR A 532 18.32 -34.00 22.71
CA THR A 532 18.44 -34.26 24.15
C THR A 532 17.43 -35.32 24.55
N ASN A 533 17.88 -36.42 25.14
CA ASN A 533 17.00 -37.47 25.63
C ASN A 533 16.19 -36.96 26.82
N ILE A 534 14.86 -36.99 26.69
CA ILE A 534 13.92 -36.48 27.69
C ILE A 534 14.02 -37.25 29.02
N ARG A 535 14.49 -38.51 28.99
CA ARG A 535 14.63 -39.35 30.18
C ARG A 535 15.74 -38.88 31.12
N ASP A 536 16.91 -38.55 30.58
CA ASP A 536 18.13 -38.32 31.36
C ASP A 536 18.83 -36.99 31.08
N GLY A 537 18.28 -36.18 30.17
CA GLY A 537 18.80 -34.87 29.81
C GLY A 537 20.12 -34.90 29.04
N LYS A 538 20.58 -36.06 28.57
CA LYS A 538 21.84 -36.19 27.82
C LYS A 538 21.61 -36.01 26.32
N VAL A 539 22.58 -35.40 25.65
CA VAL A 539 22.59 -35.33 24.19
C VAL A 539 22.87 -36.72 23.63
N VAL A 540 21.96 -37.19 22.78
CA VAL A 540 22.10 -38.40 21.96
C VAL A 540 22.40 -37.97 20.54
N THR A 541 23.46 -38.55 19.97
CA THR A 541 23.86 -38.36 18.58
C THR A 541 23.56 -39.64 17.81
N VAL A 542 22.87 -39.48 16.69
CA VAL A 542 22.46 -40.57 15.80
C VAL A 542 23.05 -40.28 14.42
N ASN A 543 23.95 -41.14 13.96
CA ASN A 543 24.58 -40.94 12.65
C ASN A 543 23.60 -41.28 11.52
N GLY A 544 23.79 -40.70 10.32
CA GLY A 544 22.87 -40.91 9.19
C GLY A 544 22.69 -42.38 8.81
N ASN A 545 23.77 -43.16 8.86
CA ASN A 545 23.77 -44.60 8.53
C ASN A 545 23.35 -45.50 9.70
N GLU A 546 22.99 -44.92 10.84
CA GLU A 546 22.65 -45.65 12.06
C GLU A 546 21.14 -45.91 12.09
N GLU A 547 20.78 -47.18 11.87
CA GLU A 547 19.42 -47.66 12.09
C GLU A 547 19.17 -47.69 13.60
N ILE A 548 18.29 -46.81 14.07
CA ILE A 548 17.84 -46.81 15.45
C ILE A 548 16.40 -47.27 15.46
N THR A 549 16.15 -48.34 16.19
CA THR A 549 14.79 -48.75 16.54
C THR A 549 14.56 -48.48 18.02
N TYR A 550 13.34 -48.17 18.44
CA TYR A 550 13.01 -48.13 19.87
C TYR A 550 11.62 -48.75 19.99
N ASP A 551 11.46 -49.63 20.97
CA ASP A 551 10.25 -50.37 21.29
C ASP A 551 9.23 -49.36 21.79
N LEU A 552 8.01 -49.44 21.28
CA LEU A 552 6.86 -48.97 22.04
C LEU A 552 6.58 -49.97 23.16
N THR A 553 7.48 -50.05 24.13
CA THR A 553 7.22 -50.75 25.36
C THR A 553 6.38 -49.85 26.24
N ASP A 554 5.21 -50.34 26.62
CA ASP A 554 4.47 -49.85 27.78
C ASP A 554 5.27 -50.23 29.05
N GLY A 555 6.45 -49.63 29.22
CA GLY A 555 7.15 -49.66 30.49
C GLY A 555 6.21 -49.14 31.58
N LYS A 556 6.31 -49.67 32.79
CA LYS A 556 5.50 -49.23 33.95
C LYS A 556 5.43 -47.70 33.99
N GLY A 557 4.23 -47.12 33.81
CA GLY A 557 4.02 -45.66 33.71
C GLY A 557 3.75 -45.13 32.29
N GLY A 558 3.72 -45.97 31.26
CA GLY A 558 3.48 -45.55 29.86
C GLY A 558 4.75 -45.02 29.15
N HIS A 559 5.93 -45.37 29.66
CA HIS A 559 7.21 -44.97 29.10
C HIS A 559 7.77 -46.04 28.17
N ASN A 560 8.19 -45.63 26.96
CA ASN A 560 9.10 -46.39 26.10
C ASN A 560 10.38 -46.72 26.89
N ASP A 561 10.69 -48.01 27.08
CA ASP A 561 11.83 -48.51 27.86
C ASP A 561 13.18 -48.41 27.13
N GLY A 562 13.17 -48.09 25.83
CA GLY A 562 14.36 -47.85 25.02
C GLY A 562 14.96 -49.09 24.37
N THR A 563 14.21 -50.20 24.28
CA THR A 563 14.68 -51.47 23.67
C THR A 563 14.55 -51.45 22.14
N GLN A 564 15.48 -51.99 21.34
CA GLN A 564 15.47 -51.89 19.86
C GLN A 564 14.70 -53.05 19.17
N VAL A 565 13.64 -52.79 18.36
CA VAL A 565 12.97 -53.84 17.54
C VAL A 565 12.66 -53.41 16.11
N LYS A 566 13.17 -54.16 15.13
CA LYS A 566 13.12 -53.93 13.69
C LYS A 566 11.69 -53.90 13.09
N GLY A 567 11.27 -52.78 12.49
CA GLY A 567 10.15 -52.71 11.54
C GLY A 567 8.94 -51.82 11.90
N GLU A 568 8.98 -51.00 12.96
CA GLU A 568 7.83 -50.17 13.41
C GLU A 568 8.18 -48.67 13.61
N ASN A 569 7.16 -47.80 13.58
CA ASN A 569 7.27 -46.33 13.72
C ASN A 569 7.34 -45.89 15.21
N THR A 570 8.15 -44.85 15.52
CA THR A 570 8.61 -44.53 16.89
C THR A 570 8.00 -43.24 17.51
N TYR A 571 7.81 -43.21 18.84
CA TYR A 571 7.51 -42.02 19.65
C TYR A 571 8.48 -41.89 20.85
N LEU A 572 9.14 -40.73 21.02
CA LEU A 572 9.79 -40.34 22.28
C LEU A 572 8.74 -39.62 23.14
N VAL A 573 8.25 -40.24 24.22
CA VAL A 573 7.15 -39.67 25.03
C VAL A 573 7.68 -39.05 26.33
N GLY A 574 7.37 -37.77 26.56
CA GLY A 574 7.62 -37.00 27.79
C GLY A 574 6.77 -37.41 29.02
N PRO A 575 6.84 -36.65 30.14
CA PRO A 575 6.49 -37.10 31.49
C PRO A 575 4.98 -37.33 31.72
N GLU A 576 4.67 -38.12 32.76
CA GLU A 576 3.33 -38.60 33.12
C GLU A 576 2.28 -37.49 33.25
N LYS A 577 1.04 -37.80 32.85
CA LYS A 577 -0.16 -37.14 33.39
C LYS A 577 -0.19 -37.39 34.91
N PRO A 578 -0.54 -36.41 35.76
CA PRO A 578 -0.59 -36.63 37.21
C PRO A 578 -1.36 -37.91 37.53
N VAL A 579 -0.72 -38.82 38.26
CA VAL A 579 -1.34 -40.06 38.70
C VAL A 579 -2.50 -39.67 39.62
N ASP A 580 -3.73 -40.03 39.26
CA ASP A 580 -4.83 -40.01 40.23
C ASP A 580 -4.38 -40.86 41.42
N PRO A 581 -4.42 -40.34 42.67
CA PRO A 581 -3.95 -41.09 43.82
C PRO A 581 -4.69 -42.42 43.87
N THR A 582 -3.93 -43.51 43.86
CA THR A 582 -4.45 -44.85 44.09
C THR A 582 -5.16 -44.88 45.44
N PRO A 583 -6.39 -45.43 45.52
CA PRO A 583 -7.10 -45.57 46.80
C PRO A 583 -6.24 -46.37 47.79
N ASP A 584 -6.00 -45.77 48.94
CA ASP A 584 -5.35 -46.39 50.10
C ASP A 584 -6.16 -47.63 50.54
N PRO A 585 -5.54 -48.78 50.86
CA PRO A 585 -6.25 -49.93 51.42
C PRO A 585 -7.03 -49.55 52.70
N ASP A 586 -8.28 -50.01 52.74
CA ASP A 586 -9.28 -49.80 53.79
C ASP A 586 -8.67 -49.89 55.21
N PRO A 587 -8.84 -48.87 56.07
CA PRO A 587 -8.44 -48.95 57.46
C PRO A 587 -9.43 -49.80 58.26
N THR A 588 -8.90 -50.54 59.22
CA THR A 588 -9.68 -51.30 60.20
C THR A 588 -10.54 -50.35 61.06
N PRO A 589 -11.75 -50.75 61.50
CA PRO A 589 -12.63 -49.87 62.26
C PRO A 589 -12.17 -49.80 63.73
N ASP A 590 -11.97 -48.59 64.24
CA ASP A 590 -11.88 -48.29 65.68
C ASP A 590 -12.76 -47.05 65.99
N PRO A 591 -13.11 -46.75 67.25
CA PRO A 591 -14.49 -46.53 67.67
C PRO A 591 -14.86 -45.04 67.72
N ASP A 592 -16.17 -44.79 67.66
CA ASP A 592 -16.81 -43.48 67.75
C ASP A 592 -16.78 -42.91 69.20
N PRO A 593 -17.11 -41.63 69.46
CA PRO A 593 -16.16 -40.53 69.59
C PRO A 593 -16.29 -39.82 70.95
N THR A 594 -15.39 -38.87 71.26
CA THR A 594 -15.79 -37.68 72.05
C THR A 594 -15.13 -36.42 71.48
N PRO A 595 -15.88 -35.32 71.28
CA PRO A 595 -15.42 -34.15 70.56
C PRO A 595 -14.89 -33.06 71.49
N ASP A 596 -13.93 -32.28 71.01
CA ASP A 596 -13.58 -30.96 71.54
C ASP A 596 -13.30 -29.99 70.37
N PRO A 597 -13.42 -28.66 70.58
CA PRO A 597 -14.17 -27.79 69.69
C PRO A 597 -13.36 -27.10 68.59
N VAL A 598 -14.07 -26.75 67.51
CA VAL A 598 -13.62 -25.95 66.37
C VAL A 598 -13.65 -24.46 66.70
N ASN A 599 -12.68 -23.69 66.20
CA ASN A 599 -12.89 -22.31 65.75
C ASN A 599 -11.90 -21.98 64.61
N PRO A 600 -12.24 -21.07 63.68
CA PRO A 600 -12.36 -21.35 62.25
C PRO A 600 -11.45 -20.39 61.47
N ASP A 601 -11.71 -20.21 60.19
CA ASP A 601 -10.98 -19.33 59.27
C ASP A 601 -9.67 -19.94 58.79
N ASP A 602 -9.82 -21.02 58.01
CA ASP A 602 -9.39 -20.93 56.62
C ASP A 602 -10.04 -22.07 55.84
N ASN A 603 -11.02 -21.72 55.00
CA ASN A 603 -11.13 -22.43 53.74
C ASN A 603 -11.67 -21.50 52.66
N GLU A 604 -10.75 -21.13 51.79
CA GLU A 604 -11.05 -20.75 50.43
C GLU A 604 -11.90 -21.82 49.75
N ASN A 605 -12.63 -21.35 48.74
CA ASN A 605 -13.17 -22.13 47.63
C ASN A 605 -14.39 -22.98 47.95
N ILE A 606 -15.53 -22.55 47.40
CA ILE A 606 -16.14 -23.35 46.33
C ILE A 606 -17.15 -22.55 45.50
N LYS A 607 -16.85 -22.57 44.19
CA LYS A 607 -17.72 -22.55 43.00
C LYS A 607 -18.40 -21.25 42.59
N VAL A 608 -18.06 -20.64 41.45
CA VAL A 608 -18.12 -21.15 40.05
C VAL A 608 -19.58 -21.31 39.55
N LEU A 609 -19.86 -20.44 38.57
CA LEU A 609 -20.73 -20.59 37.39
C LEU A 609 -22.25 -20.30 37.46
N ARG A 610 -22.65 -19.61 36.38
CA ARG A 610 -23.98 -19.45 35.73
C ARG A 610 -24.84 -18.35 36.36
N SER A 611 -25.50 -17.46 35.63
CA SER A 611 -25.75 -17.29 34.19
C SER A 611 -26.51 -15.96 34.01
N PHE A 612 -26.30 -15.31 32.86
CA PHE A 612 -27.19 -14.40 32.13
C PHE A 612 -28.49 -13.92 32.81
N GLU A 613 -28.67 -12.60 32.97
CA GLU A 613 -29.55 -11.77 32.11
C GLU A 613 -29.67 -10.32 32.63
N ASN A 614 -29.11 -9.40 31.83
CA ASN A 614 -29.75 -8.20 31.27
C ASN A 614 -30.32 -7.06 32.16
N LYS A 615 -29.68 -5.89 32.02
CA LYS A 615 -30.21 -4.56 31.56
C LYS A 615 -29.39 -3.44 32.26
N SER A 616 -28.92 -2.38 31.64
CA SER A 616 -29.02 -1.88 30.26
C SER A 616 -28.10 -0.66 30.11
N VAL A 617 -27.46 -0.60 28.95
CA VAL A 617 -26.94 0.54 28.17
C VAL A 617 -27.51 1.92 28.54
N ASP A 618 -26.62 2.92 28.70
CA ASP A 618 -26.84 4.26 28.14
C ASP A 618 -25.58 4.72 27.37
N LEU A 619 -25.78 4.96 26.07
CA LEU A 619 -24.84 5.41 25.06
C LEU A 619 -25.12 6.90 24.86
N ASN A 620 -24.26 7.78 25.37
CA ASN A 620 -24.06 9.14 24.86
C ASN A 620 -23.03 9.88 25.72
N GLN A 621 -21.78 9.94 25.29
CA GLN A 621 -21.03 11.19 25.31
C GLN A 621 -19.74 11.07 24.47
N VAL A 622 -19.74 11.85 23.40
CA VAL A 622 -18.63 12.16 22.52
C VAL A 622 -17.51 12.82 23.35
N TYR A 623 -16.29 12.30 23.27
CA TYR A 623 -15.10 13.08 23.64
C TYR A 623 -14.15 13.14 22.45
N THR A 624 -14.17 14.29 21.78
CA THR A 624 -13.03 14.82 21.04
C THR A 624 -11.93 15.22 22.03
N PRO A 625 -10.66 15.23 21.59
CA PRO A 625 -9.84 16.38 21.91
C PRO A 625 -9.27 17.01 20.64
N VAL A 626 -9.76 18.21 20.35
CA VAL A 626 -9.06 19.22 19.59
C VAL A 626 -8.05 19.88 20.53
N ALA A 627 -6.79 19.93 20.05
CA ALA A 627 -5.71 20.91 20.25
C ALA A 627 -5.48 21.55 21.62
N TYR A 628 -4.20 21.73 22.00
CA TYR A 628 -3.58 23.05 22.07
C TYR A 628 -2.06 22.93 22.15
N ALA A 629 -1.38 23.72 21.32
CA ALA A 629 -0.02 24.17 21.56
C ALA A 629 -0.06 25.37 22.51
N ALA A 630 0.89 25.43 23.44
CA ALA A 630 1.39 26.64 24.09
C ALA A 630 2.76 26.24 24.66
N ASP A 631 3.85 26.64 24.01
CA ASP A 631 4.57 27.87 24.36
C ASP A 631 5.17 27.78 25.76
N LEU A 632 6.46 27.47 25.81
CA LEU A 632 7.31 27.62 26.99
C LEU A 632 8.65 28.18 26.51
N ASP A 633 8.67 29.50 26.36
CA ASP A 633 9.88 30.30 26.39
C ASP A 633 10.61 30.15 27.75
N ASP A 634 11.94 30.14 27.64
CA ASP A 634 12.99 30.56 28.57
C ASP A 634 12.83 30.39 30.09
N ASP A 635 13.85 29.70 30.64
CA ASP A 635 14.46 29.92 31.95
C ASP A 635 13.57 29.84 33.21
N GLN A 636 13.52 28.66 33.85
CA GLN A 636 13.96 28.43 35.24
C GLN A 636 13.56 27.04 35.78
N ASN A 637 14.44 26.47 36.61
CA ASN A 637 14.29 25.20 37.32
C ASN A 637 12.92 25.04 38.03
N ASP A 638 12.12 24.06 37.60
CA ASP A 638 10.93 23.60 38.33
C ASP A 638 11.35 22.60 39.43
N THR A 639 11.15 22.96 40.70
CA THR A 639 11.27 22.05 41.85
C THR A 639 9.93 21.96 42.58
N GLY A 640 8.96 21.30 41.94
CA GLY A 640 7.63 21.05 42.50
C GLY A 640 7.36 19.58 42.85
N VAL A 641 6.80 19.33 44.03
CA VAL A 641 6.20 18.04 44.41
C VAL A 641 4.79 17.96 43.79
N ARG A 642 4.49 16.93 43.00
CA ARG A 642 3.17 16.77 42.35
C ARG A 642 2.42 15.57 42.93
N LYS A 643 1.11 15.75 43.15
CA LYS A 643 0.18 14.72 43.62
C LYS A 643 -0.69 14.27 42.46
N ASN A 644 -0.72 12.96 42.21
CA ASN A 644 -1.48 12.37 41.11
C ASN A 644 -2.96 12.19 41.49
N VAL A 645 -3.82 12.03 40.47
CA VAL A 645 -5.28 11.88 40.65
C VAL A 645 -5.65 10.57 41.38
N ASP A 646 -4.74 9.61 41.45
CA ASP A 646 -4.85 8.38 42.25
C ASP A 646 -4.32 8.51 43.70
N GLY A 647 -3.83 9.68 44.09
CA GLY A 647 -3.32 9.96 45.44
C GLY A 647 -1.83 9.69 45.67
N SER A 648 -1.08 9.19 44.68
CA SER A 648 0.38 9.02 44.77
C SER A 648 1.15 10.35 44.65
N VAL A 649 2.39 10.42 45.16
CA VAL A 649 3.25 11.62 45.12
C VAL A 649 4.57 11.29 44.41
N THR A 650 4.96 12.12 43.44
CA THR A 650 6.24 12.01 42.73
C THR A 650 7.13 13.21 43.04
N VAL A 651 8.40 12.96 43.38
CA VAL A 651 9.44 13.99 43.57
C VAL A 651 10.39 13.95 42.37
N VAL A 652 10.50 15.06 41.64
CA VAL A 652 11.42 15.18 40.50
C VAL A 652 12.61 16.04 40.92
N ARG A 653 13.84 15.55 40.74
CA ARG A 653 15.08 16.33 40.87
C ARG A 653 15.82 16.23 39.54
N ALA A 654 15.93 17.34 38.80
CA ALA A 654 16.77 17.43 37.62
C ALA A 654 18.22 17.75 38.04
N PHE A 655 19.20 17.06 37.45
CA PHE A 655 20.61 17.44 37.54
C PHE A 655 21.00 18.18 36.25
N PRO A 656 21.70 19.33 36.31
CA PRO A 656 22.25 19.95 35.12
C PRO A 656 23.42 19.09 34.58
N MET A 657 23.48 18.89 33.27
CA MET A 657 24.68 18.41 32.59
C MET A 657 25.62 19.61 32.37
N ASP A 658 26.85 19.50 32.87
CA ASP A 658 27.92 20.46 32.59
C ASP A 658 28.34 20.44 31.11
N LYS A 659 28.86 21.60 30.67
CA LYS A 659 29.15 22.03 29.29
C LYS A 659 30.03 21.12 28.44
#